data_AF-A0A6V8H9B6-F1
#
_entry.id   AF-A0A6V8H9B6-F1
#
_cell.length_a   1.000
_cell.length_b   1.000
_cell.length_c   1.000
_cell.angle_alpha   90.00
_cell.angle_beta   90.00
_cell.angle_gamma   90.00
#
_symmetry.space_group_name_H-M   'P 1'
#
loop_
_entity.id
_entity.type
_entity.pdbx_description
1 polymer ?
#
loop_
_entity_poly.entity_id
_entity_poly.type
_entity_poly.pdbx_seq_one_letter_code
_entity_poly.pdbx_strand_id
1 'polypeptide(L)'
;MATLKALKLALQQKADETTATSMKHPLSDAQNTAGLEILLQGSGWLTYQESVISQLLEQLTPIFNSRDRISVLEIGPGPKSILAYLPSYMRRQIDKYTAFEPNRLFATELDCWICPTIVTEEPGRGQRRRDRRPRSREPHHLFSTRTNRAESPFPRLNVLPKIHRIPFVLDNGTSDNDEKYDVILFWHGMYGMEYRRKFIEKAIEMLTLGGLVVVFHRDGDFDGLVCHRTTSIPTGVVCVPDEDKILNLFASFIAGFATDEDDALRIEWREVCRTLARREDALPNKLLFAAPDVIFSFNSHSASLSELTAIVPMANEDRYETIKNREARLRHNTPIVRPTEIRHVQACVHWAVKHGVSLTVVGGGHSGHCLWPKVLAVDMAAFDNVHILPAEDVEDALIVAEAGCKTGDIINKAMQAGLTVPLGARPSVGSGLWLQGGIGHLARLHGLACDAIVGAVVVSVKSGNALYVGQVPNQHRPVGAVRPENEADLLWAIKGAGTNFGIVVSVTFKAYVAPMFLVRNWVFPLKADAEAQLKLNEFDKRIARKLPRDSSVDAYLYWDAGELRLGVTIFEASTTLTFSAPESSTIDAMFGPDIDSKVVNAVGLFDTEMYVSKMQGGHGQGKTSSFKRCLFLKQIGEPNVTKCLISAVEARPTPLCYLHLLHGGGAVGDVAANATAFSCRDWDFACVITGVWPRDQDDTELARATVRWVYSVVEDLLPLSRGAYGADLGPDARDIALVAKASGANFLRLKRLKRSFDPHNVLAYACPLQKASLGPKLIILVTGKSGVGKDHCANIWVSVFRRRDTRLRVRAISISDATKRQYAEATGADLDLLVSDRAYKEEHRPALSVFFQEQTQQRPQLPVEHFQNVVYENSDVDVLFITGMRDEAPVATFSHLVPESRLLDVHVQVSEQLRRTRRELHSHEDDRDASDSENSDLEYSPNFVFNNDRHAVAMTFAARYLLPFVHEDLHQLIGMVPRVLDFPRPGTEFCDVLGTSKKRGGLALVTSLLHSHFTGDTRDWSKVDAVVTCETGGIVFASPLATRADVPW
;
A
#
# COMPACT_ATOMS: atom_id res chain seq x y z
N MET A 1 -18.26 5.14 22.16
CA MET A 1 -17.20 4.24 22.59
C MET A 1 -15.93 5.02 22.92
N ALA A 2 -15.61 5.34 24.16
CA ALA A 2 -14.36 6.04 24.47
C ALA A 2 -13.12 5.21 24.11
N THR A 3 -11.97 5.87 23.94
CA THR A 3 -10.68 5.18 23.87
C THR A 3 -10.26 4.66 25.24
N LEU A 4 -9.42 3.62 25.29
CA LEU A 4 -8.84 3.16 26.56
C LEU A 4 -8.03 4.25 27.27
N LYS A 5 -7.46 5.21 26.53
CA LYS A 5 -6.79 6.39 27.10
C LYS A 5 -7.76 7.33 27.79
N ALA A 6 -8.87 7.67 27.12
CA ALA A 6 -9.92 8.49 27.72
C ALA A 6 -10.54 7.82 28.94
N LEU A 7 -10.74 6.49 28.88
CA LEU A 7 -11.18 5.69 30.02
C LEU A 7 -10.17 5.78 31.18
N LYS A 8 -8.87 5.58 30.91
CA LYS A 8 -7.81 5.70 31.91
C LYS A 8 -7.83 7.05 32.62
N LEU A 9 -7.87 8.15 31.86
CA LEU A 9 -7.90 9.50 32.43
C LEU A 9 -9.15 9.72 33.31
N ALA A 10 -10.32 9.27 32.85
CA ALA A 10 -11.56 9.39 33.62
C ALA A 10 -11.52 8.56 34.93
N LEU A 11 -10.97 7.35 34.89
CA LEU A 11 -10.79 6.50 36.09
C LEU A 11 -9.80 7.12 37.07
N GLN A 12 -8.68 7.65 36.59
CA GLN A 12 -7.67 8.31 37.40
C GLN A 12 -8.21 9.60 38.04
N GLN A 13 -8.90 10.43 37.26
CA GLN A 13 -9.55 11.64 37.76
C GLN A 13 -10.56 11.32 38.86
N LYS A 14 -11.39 10.28 38.69
CA LYS A 14 -12.32 9.85 39.74
C LYS A 14 -11.63 9.37 41.00
N ALA A 15 -10.53 8.64 40.86
CA ALA A 15 -9.74 8.25 42.03
C ALA A 15 -9.18 9.47 42.78
N ASP A 16 -8.76 10.52 42.08
CA ASP A 16 -8.24 11.75 42.69
C ASP A 16 -9.34 12.60 43.34
N GLU A 17 -10.58 12.54 42.82
CA GLU A 17 -11.76 13.22 43.41
C GLU A 17 -12.27 12.54 44.69
N THR A 18 -12.19 11.21 44.76
CA THR A 18 -12.78 10.40 45.84
C THR A 18 -11.82 10.16 47.02
N THR A 19 -10.50 10.33 46.82
CA THR A 19 -9.49 9.99 47.85
C THR A 19 -9.05 11.18 48.71
N ALA A 20 -9.60 11.27 49.93
CA ALA A 20 -8.94 11.96 51.03
C ALA A 20 -7.98 11.05 51.84
N THR A 21 -8.06 9.70 51.69
CA THR A 21 -7.34 8.75 52.59
C THR A 21 -6.94 7.38 52.01
N SER A 22 -7.21 7.01 50.75
CA SER A 22 -6.85 5.66 50.24
C SER A 22 -5.45 5.59 49.61
N MET A 23 -4.66 4.55 49.95
CA MET A 23 -3.35 4.31 49.34
C MET A 23 -3.51 3.62 47.99
N LYS A 24 -2.84 4.16 46.96
CA LYS A 24 -2.70 3.54 45.64
C LYS A 24 -1.58 2.49 45.70
N HIS A 25 -1.89 1.24 45.39
CA HIS A 25 -0.89 0.15 45.35
C HIS A 25 -0.62 -0.31 43.92
N PRO A 26 0.60 -0.77 43.59
CA PRO A 26 0.88 -1.42 42.32
C PRO A 26 0.01 -2.67 42.13
N LEU A 27 -0.38 -2.97 40.89
CA LEU A 27 -1.13 -4.19 40.57
C LEU A 27 -0.29 -5.44 40.86
N SER A 28 -0.89 -6.46 41.48
CA SER A 28 -0.27 -7.78 41.64
C SER A 28 -0.15 -8.53 40.30
N ASP A 29 0.74 -9.52 40.22
CA ASP A 29 0.90 -10.37 39.02
C ASP A 29 -0.43 -10.97 38.57
N ALA A 30 -1.25 -11.48 39.49
CA ALA A 30 -2.56 -12.07 39.18
C ALA A 30 -3.55 -11.04 38.63
N GLN A 31 -3.56 -9.81 39.15
CA GLN A 31 -4.41 -8.73 38.65
C GLN A 31 -3.97 -8.26 37.26
N ASN A 32 -2.66 -8.13 37.03
CA ASN A 32 -2.10 -7.84 35.71
C ASN A 32 -2.45 -8.93 34.70
N THR A 33 -2.38 -10.21 35.12
CA THR A 33 -2.74 -11.35 34.29
C THR A 33 -4.23 -11.32 33.90
N ALA A 34 -5.12 -11.21 34.88
CA ALA A 34 -6.56 -11.16 34.62
C ALA A 34 -6.96 -9.95 33.76
N GLY A 35 -6.36 -8.77 34.02
CA GLY A 35 -6.59 -7.57 33.22
C GLY A 35 -6.14 -7.71 31.76
N LEU A 36 -4.98 -8.32 31.53
CA LEU A 36 -4.48 -8.58 30.18
C LEU A 36 -5.34 -9.62 29.45
N GLU A 37 -5.75 -10.70 30.11
CA GLU A 37 -6.65 -11.70 29.51
C GLU A 37 -7.97 -11.09 29.03
N ILE A 38 -8.55 -10.16 29.80
CA ILE A 38 -9.76 -9.42 29.41
C ILE A 38 -9.54 -8.63 28.11
N LEU A 39 -8.35 -8.05 27.90
CA LEU A 39 -8.01 -7.37 26.65
C LEU A 39 -7.87 -8.32 25.45
N LEU A 40 -7.51 -9.58 25.70
CA LEU A 40 -7.17 -10.57 24.68
C LEU A 40 -8.34 -11.51 24.31
N GLN A 41 -9.49 -11.44 24.99
CA GLN A 41 -10.66 -12.30 24.72
C GLN A 41 -11.62 -11.72 23.63
N GLY A 42 -12.26 -12.61 22.85
CA GLY A 42 -13.37 -12.28 21.93
C GLY A 42 -13.00 -12.08 20.44
N SER A 43 -13.87 -11.41 19.67
CA SER A 43 -13.67 -11.09 18.23
C SER A 43 -12.55 -10.08 17.98
N GLY A 44 -12.11 -9.37 19.03
CA GLY A 44 -10.95 -8.49 19.00
C GLY A 44 -9.65 -9.23 18.67
N TRP A 45 -9.48 -10.47 19.13
CA TRP A 45 -8.27 -11.27 18.89
C TRP A 45 -8.06 -11.66 17.42
N LEU A 46 -9.13 -11.97 16.67
CA LEU A 46 -9.06 -12.25 15.22
C LEU A 46 -8.67 -11.00 14.42
N THR A 47 -9.29 -9.86 14.74
CA THR A 47 -8.97 -8.56 14.10
C THR A 47 -7.54 -8.10 14.46
N TYR A 48 -7.12 -8.37 15.70
CA TYR A 48 -5.78 -8.11 16.20
C TYR A 48 -4.73 -8.99 15.52
N GLN A 49 -4.98 -10.30 15.38
CA GLN A 49 -4.11 -11.21 14.65
C GLN A 49 -3.98 -10.83 13.17
N GLU A 50 -5.09 -10.60 12.46
CA GLU A 50 -5.04 -10.31 11.02
C GLU A 50 -4.36 -8.96 10.70
N SER A 51 -4.63 -7.93 11.50
CA SER A 51 -4.10 -6.58 11.25
C SER A 51 -2.68 -6.39 11.79
N VAL A 52 -2.42 -6.77 13.05
CA VAL A 52 -1.12 -6.51 13.71
C VAL A 52 -0.02 -7.41 13.16
N ILE A 53 -0.30 -8.71 12.97
CA ILE A 53 0.72 -9.65 12.47
C ILE A 53 1.08 -9.33 11.03
N SER A 54 0.09 -8.97 10.18
CA SER A 54 0.38 -8.58 8.80
C SER A 54 1.31 -7.36 8.73
N GLN A 55 1.09 -6.38 9.60
CA GLN A 55 1.91 -5.17 9.66
C GLN A 55 3.30 -5.45 10.24
N LEU A 56 3.38 -6.26 11.31
CA LEU A 56 4.66 -6.71 11.87
C LEU A 56 5.47 -7.52 10.85
N LEU A 57 4.81 -8.40 10.08
CA LEU A 57 5.43 -9.17 9.01
C LEU A 57 6.04 -8.23 7.97
N GLU A 58 5.32 -7.19 7.55
CA GLU A 58 5.82 -6.22 6.58
C GLU A 58 7.07 -5.48 7.08
N GLN A 59 7.13 -5.17 8.38
CA GLN A 59 8.27 -4.50 9.00
C GLN A 59 9.48 -5.42 9.20
N LEU A 60 9.25 -6.69 9.56
CA LEU A 60 10.34 -7.65 9.83
C LEU A 60 10.88 -8.33 8.58
N THR A 61 10.07 -8.46 7.52
CA THR A 61 10.45 -9.16 6.27
C THR A 61 11.81 -8.73 5.71
N PRO A 62 12.17 -7.42 5.63
CA PRO A 62 13.48 -7.00 5.13
C PRO A 62 14.65 -7.60 5.92
N ILE A 63 14.55 -7.63 7.26
CA ILE A 63 15.61 -8.15 8.13
C ILE A 63 15.74 -9.66 7.99
N PHE A 64 14.63 -10.39 8.01
CA PHE A 64 14.61 -11.85 7.86
C PHE A 64 15.02 -12.31 6.45
N ASN A 65 14.80 -11.48 5.42
CA ASN A 65 15.31 -11.76 4.07
C ASN A 65 16.82 -11.50 3.94
N SER A 66 17.37 -10.60 4.77
CA SER A 66 18.78 -10.22 4.72
C SER A 66 19.70 -11.10 5.57
N ARG A 67 19.16 -11.91 6.49
CA ARG A 67 19.94 -12.70 7.46
C ARG A 67 19.43 -14.13 7.56
N ASP A 68 20.37 -15.07 7.67
CA ASP A 68 20.07 -16.50 7.86
C ASP A 68 19.71 -16.85 9.32
N ARG A 69 20.16 -16.01 10.25
CA ARG A 69 20.03 -16.17 11.70
C ARG A 69 19.61 -14.84 12.30
N ILE A 70 18.64 -14.88 13.21
CA ILE A 70 18.03 -13.73 13.84
C ILE A 70 18.07 -13.92 15.35
N SER A 71 18.66 -12.93 16.01
CA SER A 71 18.63 -12.76 17.45
C SER A 71 17.51 -11.81 17.87
N VAL A 72 16.69 -12.25 18.83
CA VAL A 72 15.50 -11.52 19.29
C VAL A 72 15.58 -11.22 20.78
N LEU A 73 15.20 -9.99 21.13
CA LEU A 73 14.88 -9.57 22.49
C LEU A 73 13.40 -9.14 22.57
N GLU A 74 12.59 -9.77 23.42
CA GLU A 74 11.21 -9.33 23.69
C GLU A 74 11.07 -8.74 25.10
N ILE A 75 10.41 -7.58 25.21
CA ILE A 75 10.19 -6.86 26.46
C ILE A 75 8.67 -6.82 26.74
N GLY A 76 8.28 -7.52 27.80
CA GLY A 76 6.87 -7.78 28.16
C GLY A 76 6.12 -8.62 27.13
N PRO A 77 6.63 -9.81 26.73
CA PRO A 77 5.96 -10.69 25.78
C PRO A 77 4.65 -11.28 26.30
N GLY A 78 4.42 -11.29 27.62
CA GLY A 78 3.32 -12.02 28.24
C GLY A 78 3.52 -13.55 28.15
N PRO A 79 2.44 -14.34 28.18
CA PRO A 79 2.52 -15.80 28.29
C PRO A 79 2.97 -16.51 26.99
N LYS A 80 2.90 -15.84 25.84
CA LYS A 80 3.34 -16.37 24.53
C LYS A 80 3.93 -15.25 23.68
N SER A 81 5.05 -15.52 23.02
CA SER A 81 5.64 -14.58 22.06
C SER A 81 4.75 -14.37 20.84
N ILE A 82 4.64 -13.13 20.36
CA ILE A 82 3.92 -12.84 19.12
C ILE A 82 4.64 -13.37 17.87
N LEU A 83 5.96 -13.60 17.95
CA LEU A 83 6.72 -14.15 16.84
C LEU A 83 6.32 -15.60 16.50
N ALA A 84 5.55 -16.26 17.37
CA ALA A 84 4.90 -17.55 17.10
C ALA A 84 4.06 -17.56 15.82
N TYR A 85 3.46 -16.41 15.48
CA TYR A 85 2.53 -16.30 14.36
C TYR A 85 3.22 -15.93 13.04
N LEU A 86 4.54 -15.74 13.05
CA LEU A 86 5.30 -15.56 11.82
C LEU A 86 5.32 -16.84 10.97
N PRO A 87 5.47 -16.71 9.64
CA PRO A 87 5.69 -17.84 8.75
C PRO A 87 6.80 -18.77 9.24
N SER A 88 6.64 -20.08 9.01
CA SER A 88 7.56 -21.11 9.51
C SER A 88 9.02 -20.89 9.09
N TYR A 89 9.26 -20.35 7.88
CA TYR A 89 10.61 -20.05 7.40
C TYR A 89 11.30 -18.95 8.22
N MET A 90 10.56 -17.91 8.64
CA MET A 90 11.08 -16.85 9.50
C MET A 90 11.34 -17.39 10.91
N ARG A 91 10.41 -18.16 11.47
CA ARG A 91 10.59 -18.77 12.81
C ARG A 91 11.81 -19.70 12.89
N ARG A 92 12.18 -20.34 11.77
CA ARG A 92 13.39 -21.17 11.65
C ARG A 92 14.68 -20.34 11.60
N GLN A 93 14.64 -19.04 11.34
CA GLN A 93 15.82 -18.18 11.38
C GLN A 93 16.12 -17.69 12.80
N ILE A 94 15.15 -17.71 13.72
CA ILE A 94 15.36 -17.30 15.12
C ILE A 94 16.22 -18.36 15.82
N ASP A 95 17.47 -18.01 16.13
CA ASP A 95 18.43 -18.92 16.76
C ASP A 95 18.90 -18.47 18.15
N LYS A 96 18.58 -17.21 18.53
CA LYS A 96 18.74 -16.65 19.88
C LYS A 96 17.46 -15.92 20.28
N TYR A 97 16.94 -16.21 21.48
CA TYR A 97 15.76 -15.56 22.05
C TYR A 97 15.99 -15.19 23.52
N THR A 98 15.82 -13.92 23.83
CA THR A 98 15.88 -13.35 25.18
C THR A 98 14.58 -12.63 25.48
N ALA A 99 14.08 -12.70 26.71
CA ALA A 99 12.90 -11.97 27.13
C ALA A 99 13.05 -11.34 28.51
N PHE A 100 12.47 -10.15 28.70
CA PHE A 100 12.25 -9.53 30.01
C PHE A 100 10.75 -9.51 30.32
N GLU A 101 10.32 -10.34 31.26
CA GLU A 101 8.93 -10.45 31.68
C GLU A 101 8.86 -10.34 33.22
N PRO A 102 8.47 -9.18 33.77
CA PRO A 102 8.43 -8.98 35.22
C PRO A 102 7.35 -9.83 35.90
N ASN A 103 6.26 -10.19 35.20
CA ASN A 103 5.21 -11.03 35.77
C ASN A 103 5.67 -12.50 35.83
N ARG A 104 5.74 -13.05 37.04
CA ARG A 104 6.31 -14.39 37.24
C ARG A 104 5.47 -15.51 36.62
N LEU A 105 4.15 -15.33 36.57
CA LEU A 105 3.24 -16.30 35.95
C LEU A 105 3.48 -16.34 34.44
N PHE A 106 3.49 -15.17 33.79
CA PHE A 106 3.76 -15.06 32.36
C PHE A 106 5.14 -15.55 31.97
N ALA A 107 6.18 -15.21 32.74
CA ALA A 107 7.52 -15.70 32.46
C ALA A 107 7.60 -17.24 32.55
N THR A 108 6.86 -17.85 33.47
CA THR A 108 6.82 -19.32 33.62
C THR A 108 6.04 -19.97 32.49
N GLU A 109 4.90 -19.41 32.10
CA GLU A 109 4.11 -19.89 30.95
C GLU A 109 4.87 -19.77 29.63
N LEU A 110 5.57 -18.66 29.43
CA LEU A 110 6.42 -18.42 28.26
C LEU A 110 7.55 -19.45 28.17
N ASP A 111 8.22 -19.74 29.29
CA ASP A 111 9.30 -20.73 29.36
C ASP A 111 8.80 -22.13 28.99
N CYS A 112 7.70 -22.57 29.61
CA CYS A 112 7.03 -23.83 29.29
C CYS A 112 6.57 -23.90 27.82
N TRP A 113 6.13 -22.79 27.26
CA TRP A 113 5.64 -22.71 25.88
C TRP A 113 6.77 -22.77 24.84
N ILE A 114 7.92 -22.13 25.09
CA ILE A 114 9.09 -22.19 24.20
C ILE A 114 9.78 -23.56 24.32
N CYS A 115 9.88 -24.08 25.54
CA CYS A 115 10.56 -25.33 25.89
C CYS A 115 9.57 -26.35 26.48
N PRO A 116 8.67 -26.97 25.68
CA PRO A 116 7.77 -27.99 26.19
C PRO A 116 8.54 -29.22 26.66
N THR A 117 8.81 -29.33 27.96
CA THR A 117 9.47 -30.49 28.57
C THR A 117 8.58 -31.73 28.53
N ILE A 118 9.20 -32.88 28.25
CA ILE A 118 8.58 -34.21 28.36
C ILE A 118 8.31 -34.45 29.85
N VAL A 119 7.04 -34.52 30.24
CA VAL A 119 6.67 -35.09 31.55
C VAL A 119 6.94 -36.59 31.47
N THR A 120 8.10 -37.03 31.92
CA THR A 120 8.35 -38.44 32.26
C THR A 120 7.72 -38.68 33.63
N GLU A 121 6.63 -39.45 33.68
CA GLU A 121 6.11 -40.01 34.93
C GLU A 121 7.22 -40.84 35.61
N GLU A 122 7.57 -40.49 36.85
CA GLU A 122 8.40 -41.34 37.70
C GLU A 122 7.63 -42.59 38.14
N PRO A 123 8.26 -43.79 38.15
CA PRO A 123 7.61 -45.01 38.59
C PRO A 123 7.59 -45.12 40.13
N GLY A 124 6.50 -44.67 40.74
CA GLY A 124 6.20 -44.86 42.15
C GLY A 124 5.66 -46.26 42.47
N ARG A 125 6.53 -47.10 43.07
CA ARG A 125 6.32 -48.27 43.95
C ARG A 125 4.89 -48.84 44.08
N GLY A 126 4.77 -50.12 43.76
CA GLY A 126 3.53 -50.88 43.84
C GLY A 126 3.04 -51.24 45.24
N GLN A 127 1.73 -51.40 45.36
CA GLN A 127 1.10 -52.31 46.31
C GLN A 127 -0.22 -52.84 45.71
N ARG A 128 -0.33 -54.16 45.61
CA ARG A 128 -1.52 -54.89 45.18
C ARG A 128 -2.65 -54.73 46.21
N ARG A 129 -3.91 -54.60 45.76
CA ARG A 129 -5.06 -55.34 46.33
C ARG A 129 -6.23 -55.42 45.33
N ARG A 130 -6.77 -56.64 45.21
CA ARG A 130 -7.95 -57.05 44.44
C ARG A 130 -9.23 -56.64 45.19
N ASP A 131 -10.29 -56.20 44.49
CA ASP A 131 -11.56 -56.94 44.43
C ASP A 131 -12.66 -56.30 43.54
N ARG A 132 -13.30 -57.20 42.77
CA ARG A 132 -14.71 -57.34 42.32
C ARG A 132 -15.48 -56.23 41.52
N ARG A 133 -15.99 -56.71 40.36
CA ARG A 133 -16.92 -56.21 39.29
C ARG A 133 -18.35 -55.82 39.79
N PRO A 134 -19.35 -55.37 38.94
CA PRO A 134 -19.41 -55.23 37.45
C PRO A 134 -20.10 -53.98 36.80
N ARG A 135 -19.65 -53.67 35.57
CA ARG A 135 -20.33 -53.32 34.28
C ARG A 135 -21.73 -52.64 34.23
N SER A 136 -21.79 -51.54 33.44
CA SER A 136 -22.68 -51.37 32.27
C SER A 136 -22.13 -50.26 31.33
N ARG A 137 -21.71 -50.63 30.11
CA ARG A 137 -22.28 -50.29 28.78
C ARG A 137 -21.88 -48.91 28.23
N GLU A 138 -20.97 -48.87 27.26
CA GLU A 138 -21.16 -48.39 25.85
C GLU A 138 -19.83 -48.25 25.07
N PRO A 139 -19.84 -48.16 23.72
CA PRO A 139 -19.01 -48.97 22.84
C PRO A 139 -17.69 -48.34 22.38
N HIS A 140 -16.76 -49.22 22.00
CA HIS A 140 -15.50 -48.90 21.34
C HIS A 140 -15.72 -48.36 19.92
N HIS A 141 -15.14 -47.19 19.62
CA HIS A 141 -14.60 -46.89 18.30
C HIS A 141 -13.15 -46.40 18.42
N LEU A 142 -12.30 -46.97 17.57
CA LEU A 142 -10.86 -46.80 17.51
C LEU A 142 -10.47 -45.33 17.27
N PHE A 143 -9.68 -44.76 18.17
CA PHE A 143 -8.68 -43.76 17.82
C PHE A 143 -7.31 -44.27 18.23
N SER A 144 -6.52 -44.63 17.21
CA SER A 144 -5.07 -44.71 17.31
C SER A 144 -4.56 -43.30 17.59
N THR A 145 -4.21 -43.01 18.84
CA THR A 145 -3.51 -41.79 19.21
C THR A 145 -2.04 -41.93 18.81
N ARG A 146 -1.71 -41.47 17.60
CA ARG A 146 -0.37 -40.91 17.35
C ARG A 146 -0.21 -39.74 18.33
N THR A 147 0.72 -39.86 19.28
CA THR A 147 1.16 -38.76 20.12
C THR A 147 1.77 -37.67 19.24
N ASN A 148 0.99 -36.63 18.92
CA ASN A 148 1.52 -35.41 18.32
C ASN A 148 2.45 -34.75 19.35
N ARG A 149 3.77 -34.79 19.08
CA ARG A 149 4.72 -33.92 19.76
C ARG A 149 4.33 -32.47 19.52
N ALA A 150 4.21 -31.66 20.57
CA ALA A 150 4.19 -30.21 20.40
C ALA A 150 5.61 -29.79 20.00
N GLU A 151 5.81 -29.41 18.73
CA GLU A 151 7.08 -28.84 18.25
C GLU A 151 7.29 -27.45 18.86
N SER A 152 8.53 -27.15 19.26
CA SER A 152 8.90 -25.81 19.75
C SER A 152 8.55 -24.74 18.71
N PRO A 153 8.03 -23.58 19.13
CA PRO A 153 7.69 -22.48 18.22
C PRO A 153 8.90 -21.95 17.42
N PHE A 154 10.11 -22.11 17.96
CA PHE A 154 11.38 -21.67 17.36
C PHE A 154 12.35 -22.87 17.22
N PRO A 155 12.24 -23.64 16.14
CA PRO A 155 12.90 -24.95 16.00
C PRO A 155 14.42 -24.91 15.85
N ARG A 156 15.05 -23.73 15.70
CA ARG A 156 16.51 -23.56 15.54
C ARG A 156 17.20 -22.90 16.75
N LEU A 157 16.50 -22.75 17.88
CA LEU A 157 17.13 -22.30 19.12
C LEU A 157 18.27 -23.26 19.49
N ASN A 158 19.51 -22.79 19.36
CA ASN A 158 20.70 -23.58 19.63
C ASN A 158 21.09 -23.53 21.13
N VAL A 159 20.49 -22.62 21.88
CA VAL A 159 20.70 -22.37 23.31
C VAL A 159 19.32 -22.22 23.96
N LEU A 160 19.19 -22.60 25.23
CA LEU A 160 17.97 -22.36 26.01
C LEU A 160 17.62 -20.86 25.98
N PRO A 161 16.33 -20.50 25.84
CA PRO A 161 15.90 -19.11 25.86
C PRO A 161 16.27 -18.45 27.19
N LYS A 162 16.70 -17.19 27.15
CA LYS A 162 17.07 -16.44 28.35
C LYS A 162 15.89 -15.59 28.81
N ILE A 163 15.08 -16.12 29.74
CA ILE A 163 13.87 -15.43 30.24
C ILE A 163 14.16 -14.80 31.60
N HIS A 164 14.28 -13.47 31.62
CA HIS A 164 14.51 -12.67 32.80
C HIS A 164 13.18 -12.34 33.50
N ARG A 165 13.01 -12.79 34.75
CA ARG A 165 11.84 -12.53 35.61
C ARG A 165 11.93 -11.18 36.33
N ILE A 166 12.39 -10.16 35.62
CA ILE A 166 12.64 -8.80 36.12
C ILE A 166 12.26 -7.79 35.05
N PRO A 167 11.92 -6.53 35.41
CA PRO A 167 11.69 -5.48 34.44
C PRO A 167 12.98 -5.15 33.67
N PHE A 168 12.83 -4.67 32.44
CA PHE A 168 13.93 -4.08 31.69
C PHE A 168 14.30 -2.73 32.32
N VAL A 169 15.53 -2.60 32.84
CA VAL A 169 16.01 -1.41 33.57
C VAL A 169 17.15 -0.69 32.83
N LEU A 170 17.31 0.62 33.05
CA LEU A 170 18.33 1.44 32.38
C LEU A 170 19.76 1.11 32.85
N ASP A 171 19.96 0.95 34.17
CA ASP A 171 21.25 0.59 34.76
C ASP A 171 21.25 -0.87 35.22
N ASN A 172 21.83 -1.75 34.42
CA ASN A 172 22.21 -3.08 34.87
C ASN A 172 23.72 -3.07 35.05
N GLY A 173 24.20 -3.10 36.29
CA GLY A 173 25.60 -3.38 36.61
C GLY A 173 26.02 -4.83 36.32
N THR A 174 25.39 -5.48 35.33
CA THR A 174 25.65 -6.85 34.89
C THR A 174 26.16 -6.85 33.45
N SER A 175 26.91 -7.90 33.09
CA SER A 175 27.61 -8.09 31.79
C SER A 175 26.71 -8.14 30.54
N ASP A 176 25.40 -7.91 30.66
CA ASP A 176 24.43 -8.01 29.56
C ASP A 176 24.37 -6.75 28.68
N ASN A 177 24.97 -5.62 29.09
CA ASN A 177 25.00 -4.39 28.30
C ASN A 177 25.78 -4.53 26.97
N ASP A 178 26.61 -5.57 26.81
CA ASP A 178 27.35 -5.85 25.57
C ASP A 178 26.58 -6.75 24.57
N GLU A 179 25.44 -7.33 24.97
CA GLU A 179 24.69 -8.22 24.09
C GLU A 179 23.90 -7.44 23.02
N LYS A 180 24.16 -7.76 21.74
CA LYS A 180 23.46 -7.19 20.59
C LYS A 180 22.34 -8.10 20.07
N TYR A 181 21.31 -7.47 19.50
CA TYR A 181 20.13 -8.15 18.94
C TYR A 181 19.75 -7.59 17.56
N ASP A 182 19.19 -8.43 16.70
CA ASP A 182 18.71 -8.01 15.37
C ASP A 182 17.30 -7.40 15.43
N VAL A 183 16.45 -7.95 16.31
CA VAL A 183 15.08 -7.49 16.52
C VAL A 183 14.83 -7.33 18.01
N ILE A 184 14.37 -6.15 18.43
CA ILE A 184 13.94 -5.88 19.79
C ILE A 184 12.47 -5.48 19.78
N LEU A 185 11.62 -6.16 20.54
CA LEU A 185 10.18 -5.91 20.58
C LEU A 185 9.77 -5.37 21.93
N PHE A 186 9.12 -4.21 21.96
CA PHE A 186 8.39 -3.72 23.13
C PHE A 186 6.90 -3.99 22.90
N TRP A 187 6.35 -4.88 23.72
CA TRP A 187 4.98 -5.35 23.57
C TRP A 187 4.08 -4.81 24.67
N HIS A 188 3.84 -5.58 25.74
CA HIS A 188 3.11 -5.10 26.93
C HIS A 188 4.04 -4.45 27.97
N GLY A 189 5.35 -4.47 27.76
CA GLY A 189 6.34 -4.06 28.76
C GLY A 189 6.52 -2.56 28.97
N MET A 190 5.84 -1.69 28.20
CA MET A 190 5.97 -0.22 28.35
C MET A 190 4.92 0.41 29.26
N TYR A 191 3.87 -0.33 29.63
CA TYR A 191 2.84 0.18 30.54
C TYR A 191 3.45 0.40 31.93
N GLY A 192 3.56 1.66 32.36
CA GLY A 192 4.14 2.06 33.65
C GLY A 192 5.58 2.59 33.60
N MET A 193 6.22 2.67 32.43
CA MET A 193 7.55 3.28 32.29
C MET A 193 7.47 4.82 32.23
N GLU A 194 8.11 5.51 33.17
CA GLU A 194 8.15 6.99 33.25
C GLU A 194 9.18 7.64 32.29
N TYR A 195 10.23 6.92 31.85
CA TYR A 195 11.31 7.45 31.00
C TYR A 195 11.43 6.71 29.65
N ARG A 196 10.32 6.62 28.90
CA ARG A 196 10.20 5.79 27.68
C ARG A 196 11.31 6.02 26.64
N ARG A 197 11.71 7.27 26.40
CA ARG A 197 12.78 7.61 25.47
C ARG A 197 14.10 6.91 25.80
N LYS A 198 14.53 6.95 27.06
CA LYS A 198 15.81 6.35 27.49
C LYS A 198 15.81 4.83 27.30
N PHE A 199 14.66 4.18 27.46
CA PHE A 199 14.54 2.74 27.21
C PHE A 199 14.65 2.40 25.72
N ILE A 200 14.06 3.22 24.86
CA ILE A 200 14.19 3.06 23.40
C ILE A 200 15.63 3.36 22.96
N GLU A 201 16.27 4.41 23.47
CA GLU A 201 17.68 4.71 23.21
C GLU A 201 18.59 3.55 23.62
N LYS A 202 18.39 3.00 24.84
CA LYS A 202 19.09 1.80 25.28
C LYS A 202 18.85 0.60 24.35
N ALA A 203 17.61 0.37 23.93
CA ALA A 203 17.32 -0.71 22.98
C ALA A 203 17.99 -0.47 21.62
N ILE A 204 18.01 0.77 21.13
CA ILE A 204 18.71 1.16 19.90
C ILE A 204 20.22 0.89 20.04
N GLU A 205 20.81 1.20 21.19
CA GLU A 205 22.21 0.88 21.49
C GLU A 205 22.47 -0.63 21.51
N MET A 206 21.49 -1.45 21.85
CA MET A 206 21.58 -2.92 21.82
C MET A 206 21.35 -3.51 20.42
N LEU A 207 21.09 -2.71 19.39
CA LEU A 207 20.91 -3.24 18.02
C LEU A 207 22.23 -3.66 17.37
N THR A 208 22.19 -4.76 16.61
CA THR A 208 23.20 -5.05 15.59
C THR A 208 23.09 -4.03 14.44
N LEU A 209 24.14 -3.92 13.61
CA LEU A 209 24.11 -3.05 12.43
C LEU A 209 22.93 -3.45 11.53
N GLY A 210 21.99 -2.54 11.26
CA GLY A 210 20.78 -2.80 10.48
C GLY A 210 19.68 -3.58 11.22
N GLY A 211 19.74 -3.65 12.55
CA GLY A 211 18.68 -4.19 13.39
C GLY A 211 17.50 -3.21 13.56
N LEU A 212 16.42 -3.67 14.21
CA LEU A 212 15.19 -2.91 14.40
C LEU A 212 14.63 -3.06 15.81
N VAL A 213 14.24 -1.93 16.42
CA VAL A 213 13.36 -1.92 17.59
C VAL A 213 11.93 -1.69 17.10
N VAL A 214 10.99 -2.56 17.47
CA VAL A 214 9.56 -2.37 17.19
C VAL A 214 8.83 -2.16 18.50
N VAL A 215 8.08 -1.09 18.57
CA VAL A 215 7.34 -0.65 19.75
C VAL A 215 5.85 -0.64 19.43
N PHE A 216 5.11 -1.46 20.17
CA PHE A 216 3.66 -1.49 20.14
C PHE A 216 3.14 -0.59 21.24
N HIS A 217 2.58 0.56 20.87
CA HIS A 217 2.11 1.49 21.88
C HIS A 217 0.87 2.24 21.42
N ARG A 218 0.02 2.56 22.40
CA ARG A 218 -1.25 3.31 22.21
C ARG A 218 -1.05 4.82 22.19
N ASP A 219 0.11 5.28 22.66
CA ASP A 219 0.55 6.67 22.70
C ASP A 219 1.93 6.82 22.05
N GLY A 220 2.14 7.93 21.34
CA GLY A 220 3.35 8.11 20.54
C GLY A 220 4.41 9.04 21.11
N ASP A 221 4.42 9.37 22.41
CA ASP A 221 5.37 10.38 22.90
C ASP A 221 6.73 9.80 23.31
N PHE A 222 7.75 10.15 22.53
CA PHE A 222 9.14 9.68 22.66
C PHE A 222 10.16 10.82 22.46
N ASP A 223 9.79 12.07 22.76
CA ASP A 223 10.70 13.22 22.90
C ASP A 223 11.78 13.38 21.81
N GLY A 224 11.38 13.51 20.54
CA GLY A 224 12.28 13.87 19.43
C GLY A 224 12.89 12.73 18.61
N LEU A 225 12.60 11.46 18.93
CA LEU A 225 12.98 10.32 18.06
C LEU A 225 12.20 10.30 16.75
N VAL A 226 12.87 10.00 15.64
CA VAL A 226 12.25 9.78 14.32
C VAL A 226 12.14 8.29 14.05
N CYS A 227 10.98 7.85 13.56
CA CYS A 227 10.75 6.45 13.24
C CYS A 227 11.31 6.07 11.86
N HIS A 228 11.87 4.87 11.78
CA HIS A 228 12.11 4.17 10.53
C HIS A 228 10.81 3.98 9.76
N ARG A 229 9.76 3.54 10.47
CA ARG A 229 8.41 3.35 9.94
C ARG A 229 7.38 3.46 11.07
N THR A 230 6.20 3.97 10.73
CA THR A 230 5.04 4.03 11.63
C THR A 230 3.79 3.53 10.92
N THR A 231 3.06 2.61 11.54
CA THR A 231 1.77 2.08 11.07
C THR A 231 0.69 2.33 12.14
N SER A 232 -0.48 2.81 11.74
CA SER A 232 -1.64 2.96 12.64
C SER A 232 -2.71 1.91 12.34
N ILE A 233 -3.32 1.36 13.40
CA ILE A 233 -4.45 0.43 13.33
C ILE A 233 -5.67 1.15 13.95
N PRO A 234 -6.43 1.93 13.15
CA PRO A 234 -7.43 2.85 13.68
C PRO A 234 -8.71 2.17 14.20
N THR A 235 -8.96 0.91 13.82
CA THR A 235 -10.21 0.18 14.12
C THR A 235 -10.11 -0.80 15.28
N GLY A 236 -9.03 -0.77 16.06
CA GLY A 236 -8.89 -1.65 17.22
C GLY A 236 -10.05 -1.45 18.21
N VAL A 237 -10.72 -2.55 18.58
CA VAL A 237 -11.81 -2.55 19.57
C VAL A 237 -11.50 -3.62 20.62
N VAL A 238 -11.60 -3.21 21.88
CA VAL A 238 -11.54 -4.09 23.05
C VAL A 238 -12.95 -4.33 23.54
N CYS A 239 -13.29 -5.59 23.80
CA CYS A 239 -14.60 -6.02 24.21
C CYS A 239 -14.55 -6.60 25.62
N VAL A 240 -15.27 -5.99 26.55
CA VAL A 240 -15.27 -6.36 27.97
C VAL A 240 -16.68 -6.79 28.37
N PRO A 241 -16.89 -7.97 28.98
CA PRO A 241 -18.18 -8.31 29.57
C PRO A 241 -18.67 -7.27 30.58
N ASP A 242 -19.96 -6.90 30.53
CA ASP A 242 -20.59 -5.98 31.49
C ASP A 242 -20.93 -6.70 32.80
N GLU A 243 -19.89 -7.19 33.49
CA GLU A 243 -20.00 -7.87 34.77
C GLU A 243 -19.15 -7.14 35.81
N ASP A 244 -19.73 -6.81 36.96
CA ASP A 244 -19.07 -6.01 38.02
C ASP A 244 -17.68 -6.52 38.41
N LYS A 245 -17.52 -7.85 38.54
CA LYS A 245 -16.23 -8.48 38.89
C LYS A 245 -15.18 -8.26 37.80
N ILE A 246 -15.58 -8.37 36.54
CA ILE A 246 -14.71 -8.17 35.37
C ILE A 246 -14.36 -6.69 35.23
N LEU A 247 -15.34 -5.79 35.41
CA LEU A 247 -15.13 -4.35 35.37
C LEU A 247 -14.19 -3.84 36.46
N ASN A 248 -14.23 -4.42 37.67
CA ASN A 248 -13.26 -4.07 38.72
C ASN A 248 -11.82 -4.38 38.30
N LEU A 249 -11.59 -5.58 37.75
CA LEU A 249 -10.28 -6.02 37.28
C LEU A 249 -9.82 -5.17 36.09
N PHE A 250 -10.72 -4.96 35.14
CA PHE A 250 -10.47 -4.14 33.95
C PHE A 250 -10.17 -2.68 34.30
N ALA A 251 -10.99 -2.04 35.14
CA ALA A 251 -10.80 -0.65 35.54
C ALA A 251 -9.47 -0.45 36.30
N SER A 252 -9.14 -1.35 37.24
CA SER A 252 -7.86 -1.30 37.96
C SER A 252 -6.67 -1.46 37.01
N PHE A 253 -6.78 -2.39 36.06
CA PHE A 253 -5.76 -2.61 35.04
C PHE A 253 -5.57 -1.37 34.14
N ILE A 254 -6.66 -0.76 33.67
CA ILE A 254 -6.60 0.44 32.81
C ILE A 254 -6.11 1.67 33.58
N ALA A 255 -6.54 1.85 34.83
CA ALA A 255 -6.07 2.94 35.70
C ALA A 255 -4.57 2.81 36.04
N GLY A 256 -4.07 1.58 36.10
CA GLY A 256 -2.66 1.24 36.33
C GLY A 256 -2.29 1.05 37.81
N PHE A 257 -3.27 0.94 38.70
CA PHE A 257 -3.07 0.70 40.13
C PHE A 257 -4.28 -0.02 40.72
N ALA A 258 -4.06 -0.72 41.83
CA ALA A 258 -5.12 -1.22 42.70
C ALA A 258 -5.36 -0.22 43.84
N THR A 259 -6.58 -0.21 44.36
CA THR A 259 -6.91 0.45 45.62
C THR A 259 -7.32 -0.61 46.63
N ASP A 260 -7.10 -0.33 47.91
CA ASP A 260 -7.71 -1.08 49.01
C ASP A 260 -9.24 -1.08 48.84
N GLU A 261 -9.97 -1.98 49.52
CA GLU A 261 -11.41 -2.30 49.34
C GLU A 261 -12.38 -1.12 49.57
N ASP A 262 -12.20 -0.03 48.84
CA ASP A 262 -13.07 1.11 48.72
C ASP A 262 -14.17 0.76 47.70
N ASP A 263 -15.24 0.17 48.22
CA ASP A 263 -16.40 -0.19 47.43
C ASP A 263 -17.04 1.04 46.74
N ALA A 264 -16.88 2.25 47.29
CA ALA A 264 -17.41 3.48 46.68
C ALA A 264 -16.65 3.82 45.39
N LEU A 265 -15.31 3.80 45.42
CA LEU A 265 -14.51 4.04 44.22
C LEU A 265 -14.73 2.98 43.14
N ARG A 266 -14.88 1.71 43.53
CA ARG A 266 -15.19 0.62 42.59
C ARG A 266 -16.56 0.81 41.92
N ILE A 267 -17.57 1.29 42.64
CA ILE A 267 -18.88 1.63 42.07
C ILE A 267 -18.73 2.76 41.05
N GLU A 268 -18.00 3.82 41.37
CA GLU A 268 -17.76 4.93 40.44
C GLU A 268 -17.00 4.48 39.19
N TRP A 269 -15.95 3.66 39.35
CA TRP A 269 -15.18 3.13 38.23
C TRP A 269 -16.01 2.25 37.29
N ARG A 270 -16.93 1.43 37.82
CA ARG A 270 -17.89 0.68 37.00
C ARG A 270 -18.79 1.61 36.22
N GLU A 271 -19.29 2.68 36.85
CA GLU A 271 -20.15 3.66 36.21
C GLU A 271 -19.43 4.42 35.09
N VAL A 272 -18.18 4.83 35.32
CA VAL A 272 -17.31 5.42 34.29
C VAL A 272 -17.14 4.45 33.12
N CYS A 273 -16.84 3.17 33.38
CA CYS A 273 -16.70 2.16 32.33
C CYS A 273 -18.00 2.03 31.50
N ARG A 274 -19.16 1.93 32.15
CA ARG A 274 -20.47 1.79 31.47
C ARG A 274 -20.86 3.04 30.69
N THR A 275 -20.60 4.22 31.24
CA THR A 275 -20.91 5.51 30.60
C THR A 275 -20.06 5.74 29.36
N LEU A 276 -18.78 5.37 29.42
CA LEU A 276 -17.84 5.61 28.34
C LEU A 276 -17.85 4.50 27.27
N ALA A 277 -18.26 3.29 27.61
CA ALA A 277 -18.35 2.17 26.67
C ALA A 277 -19.42 2.35 25.60
N ARG A 278 -19.29 1.64 24.47
CA ARG A 278 -20.40 1.43 23.52
C ARG A 278 -21.03 0.07 23.78
N ARG A 279 -22.36 0.02 23.72
CA ARG A 279 -23.13 -1.23 23.64
C ARG A 279 -23.59 -1.42 22.20
N GLU A 280 -23.61 -2.66 21.74
CA GLU A 280 -24.23 -3.03 20.47
C GLU A 280 -25.48 -3.85 20.77
N ASP A 281 -26.57 -3.61 20.04
CA ASP A 281 -27.85 -4.30 20.26
C ASP A 281 -27.72 -5.82 20.08
N ALA A 282 -26.78 -6.26 19.23
CA ALA A 282 -26.45 -7.66 19.02
C ALA A 282 -25.65 -8.29 20.18
N LEU A 283 -25.03 -7.49 21.05
CA LEU A 283 -24.18 -7.92 22.18
C LEU A 283 -24.48 -7.08 23.44
N PRO A 284 -25.69 -7.14 24.00
CA PRO A 284 -26.15 -6.22 25.06
C PRO A 284 -25.36 -6.34 26.38
N ASN A 285 -24.74 -7.51 26.62
CA ASN A 285 -23.96 -7.82 27.82
C ASN A 285 -22.47 -7.51 27.68
N LYS A 286 -22.07 -6.73 26.66
CA LYS A 286 -20.67 -6.38 26.41
C LYS A 286 -20.48 -4.86 26.27
N LEU A 287 -19.42 -4.38 26.89
CA LEU A 287 -18.90 -3.02 26.79
C LEU A 287 -17.75 -2.99 25.80
N LEU A 288 -17.86 -2.16 24.79
CA LEU A 288 -16.82 -1.98 23.77
C LEU A 288 -16.03 -0.71 24.09
N PHE A 289 -14.71 -0.73 23.85
CA PHE A 289 -13.79 0.41 23.96
C PHE A 289 -12.88 0.49 22.74
N ALA A 290 -12.54 1.70 22.29
CA ALA A 290 -11.58 1.88 21.21
C ALA A 290 -10.14 1.68 21.72
N ALA A 291 -9.37 0.87 21.01
CA ALA A 291 -7.97 0.61 21.29
C ALA A 291 -7.15 0.70 19.99
N PRO A 292 -7.02 1.90 19.39
CA PRO A 292 -6.14 2.07 18.25
C PRO A 292 -4.69 1.84 18.70
N ASP A 293 -4.01 0.90 18.05
CA ASP A 293 -2.59 0.64 18.30
C ASP A 293 -1.77 1.29 17.19
N VAL A 294 -0.61 1.84 17.57
CA VAL A 294 0.40 2.34 16.62
C VAL A 294 1.65 1.49 16.80
N ILE A 295 2.18 1.02 15.68
CA ILE A 295 3.44 0.30 15.62
C ILE A 295 4.51 1.29 15.17
N PHE A 296 5.46 1.56 16.05
CA PHE A 296 6.62 2.39 15.78
C PHE A 296 7.84 1.50 15.57
N SER A 297 8.58 1.69 14.49
CA SER A 297 9.85 1.03 14.28
C SER A 297 10.99 2.03 14.35
N PHE A 298 12.04 1.70 15.07
CA PHE A 298 13.24 2.51 15.25
C PHE A 298 14.47 1.72 14.81
N ASN A 299 15.42 2.39 14.18
CA ASN A 299 16.74 1.84 13.85
C ASN A 299 17.85 2.60 14.59
N SER A 300 19.11 2.22 14.35
CA SER A 300 20.31 2.86 14.91
C SER A 300 20.43 4.37 14.69
N HIS A 301 19.63 4.95 13.80
CA HIS A 301 19.71 6.35 13.38
C HIS A 301 18.52 7.21 13.85
N SER A 302 17.64 6.65 14.67
CA SER A 302 16.40 7.33 15.09
C SER A 302 16.64 8.60 15.92
N ALA A 303 17.86 8.79 16.44
CA ALA A 303 18.30 9.99 17.17
C ALA A 303 19.09 10.99 16.30
N SER A 304 19.34 10.71 15.02
CA SER A 304 20.17 11.54 14.12
C SER A 304 19.48 12.80 13.58
N LEU A 305 18.30 13.17 14.09
CA LEU A 305 17.57 14.36 13.62
C LEU A 305 18.37 15.66 13.85
N SER A 306 19.16 15.72 14.92
CA SER A 306 20.03 16.87 15.22
C SER A 306 21.08 17.16 14.13
N GLU A 307 21.54 16.13 13.40
CA GLU A 307 22.44 16.29 12.26
C GLU A 307 21.78 17.09 11.13
N LEU A 308 20.49 16.85 10.89
CA LEU A 308 19.74 17.54 9.84
C LEU A 308 19.34 18.95 10.27
N THR A 309 18.90 19.13 11.52
CA THR A 309 18.43 20.44 12.00
C THR A 309 19.54 21.46 12.20
N ALA A 310 20.81 21.02 12.19
CA ALA A 310 21.98 21.89 12.09
C ALA A 310 22.10 22.57 10.71
N ILE A 311 21.47 22.02 9.68
CA ILE A 311 21.56 22.48 8.28
C ILE A 311 20.21 23.04 7.82
N VAL A 312 19.12 22.38 8.17
CA VAL A 312 17.76 22.74 7.74
C VAL A 312 17.00 23.34 8.94
N PRO A 313 16.42 24.54 8.81
CA PRO A 313 15.72 25.16 9.92
C PRO A 313 14.46 24.38 10.27
N MET A 314 14.18 24.28 11.57
CA MET A 314 12.92 23.75 12.08
C MET A 314 11.77 24.74 11.81
N ALA A 315 10.57 24.21 11.61
CA ALA A 315 9.38 25.06 11.64
C ALA A 315 9.09 25.53 13.07
N ASN A 316 8.55 26.73 13.19
CA ASN A 316 8.08 27.29 14.45
C ASN A 316 6.91 26.45 15.01
N GLU A 317 6.70 26.49 16.33
CA GLU A 317 5.61 25.74 16.99
C GLU A 317 4.22 26.14 16.49
N ASP A 318 4.03 27.41 16.12
CA ASP A 318 2.79 27.92 15.53
C ASP A 318 2.44 27.25 14.18
N ARG A 319 3.42 26.64 13.51
CA ARG A 319 3.20 25.98 12.22
C ARG A 319 2.15 24.87 12.34
N TYR A 320 2.13 24.14 13.45
CA TYR A 320 1.09 23.14 13.70
C TYR A 320 -0.31 23.76 13.66
N GLU A 321 -0.51 24.94 14.25
CA GLU A 321 -1.82 25.59 14.29
C GLU A 321 -2.32 25.99 12.89
N THR A 322 -1.39 26.31 11.99
CA THR A 322 -1.69 26.72 10.60
C THR A 322 -2.00 25.55 9.65
N ILE A 323 -1.72 24.30 10.04
CA ILE A 323 -2.12 23.11 9.27
C ILE A 323 -3.65 23.05 9.20
N LYS A 324 -4.20 22.91 8.00
CA LYS A 324 -5.66 22.99 7.80
C LYS A 324 -6.37 21.73 8.28
N ASN A 325 -5.81 20.56 7.99
CA ASN A 325 -6.37 19.29 8.41
C ASN A 325 -6.29 19.13 9.95
N ARG A 326 -7.41 18.78 10.59
CA ARG A 326 -7.48 18.63 12.05
C ARG A 326 -6.79 17.36 12.54
N GLU A 327 -6.96 16.23 11.83
CA GLU A 327 -6.34 14.95 12.18
C GLU A 327 -4.81 15.05 12.14
N ALA A 328 -4.26 15.71 11.11
CA ALA A 328 -2.83 15.97 11.03
C ALA A 328 -2.33 16.82 12.21
N ARG A 329 -3.10 17.84 12.63
CA ARG A 329 -2.77 18.71 13.77
C ARG A 329 -2.73 17.99 15.11
N LEU A 330 -3.61 17.02 15.31
CA LEU A 330 -3.65 16.25 16.56
C LEU A 330 -2.38 15.40 16.76
N ARG A 331 -1.53 15.27 15.74
CA ARG A 331 -0.22 14.59 15.79
C ARG A 331 0.92 15.54 16.19
N HIS A 332 0.67 16.34 17.23
CA HIS A 332 1.45 17.50 17.72
C HIS A 332 2.94 17.27 18.08
N ASN A 333 3.46 16.04 17.97
CA ASN A 333 4.85 15.69 18.29
C ASN A 333 5.62 15.17 17.06
N THR A 334 5.26 15.64 15.87
CA THR A 334 5.82 15.26 14.56
C THR A 334 6.87 16.27 14.11
N PRO A 335 8.17 15.96 14.05
CA PRO A 335 9.18 16.97 13.70
C PRO A 335 8.92 17.56 12.31
N ILE A 336 8.92 18.89 12.21
CA ILE A 336 8.70 19.63 10.97
C ILE A 336 9.93 20.48 10.68
N VAL A 337 10.56 20.25 9.52
CA VAL A 337 11.63 21.11 8.98
C VAL A 337 11.07 21.95 7.85
N ARG A 338 11.54 23.20 7.73
CA ARG A 338 11.08 24.15 6.73
C ARG A 338 12.23 24.55 5.80
N PRO A 339 12.56 23.74 4.78
CA PRO A 339 13.60 24.10 3.81
C PRO A 339 13.27 25.43 3.12
N THR A 340 14.25 26.34 3.09
CA THR A 340 14.16 27.66 2.43
C THR A 340 14.82 27.71 1.05
N GLU A 341 15.45 26.62 0.63
CA GLU A 341 16.19 26.51 -0.63
C GLU A 341 16.36 25.04 -1.03
N ILE A 342 16.62 24.79 -2.30
CA ILE A 342 16.63 23.43 -2.87
C ILE A 342 17.65 22.54 -2.17
N ARG A 343 18.83 23.06 -1.80
CA ARG A 343 19.86 22.29 -1.09
C ARG A 343 19.38 21.75 0.27
N HIS A 344 18.47 22.46 0.96
CA HIS A 344 17.86 21.97 2.19
C HIS A 344 16.91 20.79 1.92
N VAL A 345 16.15 20.83 0.82
CA VAL A 345 15.31 19.69 0.39
C VAL A 345 16.18 18.49 0.05
N GLN A 346 17.28 18.70 -0.67
CA GLN A 346 18.26 17.65 -0.98
C GLN A 346 18.85 17.05 0.30
N ALA A 347 19.23 17.88 1.28
CA ALA A 347 19.73 17.42 2.58
C ALA A 347 18.70 16.56 3.33
N CYS A 348 17.41 16.93 3.30
CA CYS A 348 16.35 16.10 3.89
C CYS A 348 16.27 14.72 3.22
N VAL A 349 16.36 14.66 1.89
CA VAL A 349 16.34 13.40 1.13
C VAL A 349 17.58 12.56 1.41
N HIS A 350 18.77 13.16 1.35
CA HIS A 350 20.03 12.45 1.65
C HIS A 350 20.03 11.90 3.06
N TRP A 351 19.54 12.67 4.03
CA TRP A 351 19.37 12.23 5.41
C TRP A 351 18.37 11.06 5.49
N ALA A 352 17.22 11.16 4.84
CA ALA A 352 16.22 10.09 4.81
C ALA A 352 16.77 8.77 4.23
N VAL A 353 17.49 8.85 3.10
CA VAL A 353 18.11 7.68 2.45
C VAL A 353 19.25 7.11 3.31
N LYS A 354 20.14 7.97 3.81
CA LYS A 354 21.29 7.58 4.68
C LYS A 354 20.82 6.84 5.92
N HIS A 355 19.75 7.32 6.55
CA HIS A 355 19.26 6.78 7.81
C HIS A 355 18.08 5.81 7.65
N GLY A 356 17.67 5.54 6.40
CA GLY A 356 16.58 4.64 6.06
C GLY A 356 15.24 5.06 6.65
N VAL A 357 14.94 6.35 6.76
CA VAL A 357 13.66 6.84 7.32
C VAL A 357 12.75 7.38 6.21
N SER A 358 11.46 7.42 6.48
CA SER A 358 10.47 8.00 5.56
C SER A 358 10.25 9.49 5.84
N LEU A 359 9.71 10.22 4.86
CA LEU A 359 9.34 11.63 4.93
C LEU A 359 7.86 11.82 4.61
N THR A 360 7.25 12.86 5.19
CA THR A 360 6.02 13.47 4.68
C THR A 360 6.33 14.85 4.09
N VAL A 361 5.46 15.35 3.21
CA VAL A 361 5.62 16.68 2.60
C VAL A 361 4.38 17.51 2.90
N VAL A 362 4.59 18.75 3.33
CA VAL A 362 3.54 19.72 3.62
C VAL A 362 3.56 20.81 2.55
N GLY A 363 2.51 20.84 1.73
CA GLY A 363 2.17 21.99 0.89
C GLY A 363 1.11 22.86 1.59
N GLY A 364 -0.14 22.79 1.13
CA GLY A 364 -1.26 23.52 1.74
C GLY A 364 -1.78 22.96 3.08
N GLY A 365 -1.29 21.82 3.56
CA GLY A 365 -1.66 21.24 4.86
C GLY A 365 -3.10 20.69 4.96
N HIS A 366 -3.74 20.35 3.83
CA HIS A 366 -5.12 19.83 3.79
C HIS A 366 -5.23 18.31 3.94
N SER A 367 -4.17 17.57 3.67
CA SER A 367 -4.16 16.11 3.81
C SER A 367 -4.02 15.69 5.28
N GLY A 368 -4.77 14.67 5.70
CA GLY A 368 -4.57 14.02 7.00
C GLY A 368 -3.22 13.28 7.09
N HIS A 369 -2.50 13.15 5.98
CA HIS A 369 -1.25 12.38 5.87
C HIS A 369 -0.01 13.28 5.72
N CYS A 370 -0.18 14.60 5.64
CA CYS A 370 0.97 15.52 5.52
C CYS A 370 1.82 15.62 6.79
N LEU A 371 1.23 15.29 7.96
CA LEU A 371 1.95 15.01 9.20
C LEU A 371 1.64 13.59 9.61
N TRP A 372 2.65 12.80 9.97
CA TRP A 372 2.48 11.43 10.43
C TRP A 372 3.28 11.20 11.71
N PRO A 373 2.78 10.44 12.70
CA PRO A 373 3.44 10.36 14.00
C PRO A 373 4.89 9.91 13.86
N LYS A 374 5.80 10.77 14.35
CA LYS A 374 7.26 10.55 14.38
C LYS A 374 7.93 10.38 13.02
N VAL A 375 7.28 10.82 11.95
CA VAL A 375 7.87 10.91 10.62
C VAL A 375 8.28 12.36 10.37
N LEU A 376 9.46 12.58 9.80
CA LEU A 376 9.91 13.94 9.50
C LEU A 376 9.05 14.56 8.39
N ALA A 377 8.44 15.71 8.69
CA ALA A 377 7.66 16.48 7.73
C ALA A 377 8.52 17.58 7.09
N VAL A 378 8.54 17.61 5.77
CA VAL A 378 9.22 18.65 4.97
C VAL A 378 8.19 19.69 4.54
N ASP A 379 8.24 20.86 5.18
CA ASP A 379 7.33 21.97 4.93
C ASP A 379 7.81 22.89 3.82
N MET A 380 7.09 22.86 2.70
CA MET A 380 7.44 23.61 1.50
C MET A 380 6.95 25.06 1.53
N ALA A 381 6.39 25.54 2.65
CA ALA A 381 5.83 26.89 2.78
C ALA A 381 6.83 28.05 2.63
N ALA A 382 8.14 27.81 2.46
CA ALA A 382 9.11 28.84 2.07
C ALA A 382 9.31 28.94 0.55
N PHE A 383 8.79 27.98 -0.21
CA PHE A 383 8.75 27.98 -1.68
C PHE A 383 7.37 28.50 -2.12
N ASP A 384 7.13 29.79 -1.91
CA ASP A 384 5.82 30.45 -2.04
C ASP A 384 5.76 31.51 -3.15
N ASN A 385 6.71 31.48 -4.11
CA ASN A 385 6.74 32.41 -5.23
C ASN A 385 5.90 31.97 -6.43
N VAL A 386 5.28 32.94 -7.08
CA VAL A 386 4.54 32.80 -8.34
C VAL A 386 5.11 33.77 -9.37
N HIS A 387 5.61 33.23 -10.47
CA HIS A 387 6.19 34.01 -11.58
C HIS A 387 5.31 33.90 -12.82
N ILE A 388 4.97 35.05 -13.40
CA ILE A 388 4.20 35.15 -14.64
C ILE A 388 5.19 35.36 -15.79
N LEU A 389 5.09 34.51 -16.80
CA LEU A 389 5.86 34.60 -18.03
C LEU A 389 4.89 34.83 -19.18
N PRO A 390 4.64 36.11 -19.54
CA PRO A 390 3.78 36.42 -20.67
C PRO A 390 4.44 35.94 -21.96
N ALA A 391 3.64 35.41 -22.87
CA ALA A 391 4.02 35.23 -24.26
C ALA A 391 3.52 36.42 -25.09
N GLU A 392 3.99 36.55 -26.34
CA GLU A 392 3.48 37.56 -27.27
C GLU A 392 1.98 37.35 -27.56
N ASP A 393 1.51 36.09 -27.50
CA ASP A 393 0.10 35.67 -27.51
C ASP A 393 -0.27 34.87 -26.24
N VAL A 394 -1.50 34.99 -25.75
CA VAL A 394 -1.92 34.40 -24.44
C VAL A 394 -1.89 32.86 -24.43
N GLU A 395 -1.94 32.20 -25.58
CA GLU A 395 -1.95 30.72 -25.67
C GLU A 395 -0.66 30.03 -25.22
N ASP A 396 0.45 30.78 -25.15
CA ASP A 396 1.78 30.32 -24.71
C ASP A 396 2.23 30.93 -23.37
N ALA A 397 1.35 31.67 -22.68
CA ALA A 397 1.68 32.25 -21.38
C ALA A 397 1.90 31.14 -20.34
N LEU A 398 2.99 31.26 -19.56
CA LEU A 398 3.35 30.29 -18.54
C LEU A 398 3.31 30.92 -17.15
N ILE A 399 2.93 30.11 -16.17
CA ILE A 399 2.98 30.48 -14.75
C ILE A 399 3.83 29.46 -14.02
N VAL A 400 4.95 29.92 -13.44
CA VAL A 400 5.79 29.08 -12.57
C VAL A 400 5.33 29.30 -11.14
N ALA A 401 4.80 28.25 -10.52
CA ALA A 401 4.33 28.28 -9.13
C ALA A 401 5.17 27.31 -8.30
N GLU A 402 5.70 27.81 -7.19
CA GLU A 402 6.42 27.00 -6.23
C GLU A 402 5.48 26.16 -5.35
N ALA A 403 5.97 25.04 -4.81
CA ALA A 403 5.14 24.00 -4.20
C ALA A 403 4.47 24.39 -2.87
N GLY A 404 4.93 25.47 -2.23
CA GLY A 404 4.31 26.09 -1.07
C GLY A 404 3.13 27.01 -1.41
N CYS A 405 2.99 27.42 -2.68
CA CYS A 405 1.89 28.27 -3.13
C CYS A 405 0.54 27.58 -2.97
N LYS A 406 -0.45 28.35 -2.49
CA LYS A 406 -1.85 27.92 -2.45
C LYS A 406 -2.58 28.43 -3.68
N THR A 407 -3.75 27.85 -3.96
CA THR A 407 -4.58 28.26 -5.09
C THR A 407 -4.85 29.77 -5.08
N GLY A 408 -5.16 30.34 -3.91
CA GLY A 408 -5.40 31.78 -3.78
C GLY A 408 -4.19 32.62 -4.19
N ASP A 409 -2.98 32.21 -3.81
CA ASP A 409 -1.74 32.92 -4.13
C ASP A 409 -1.52 32.95 -5.65
N ILE A 410 -1.70 31.80 -6.31
CA ILE A 410 -1.53 31.65 -7.77
C ILE A 410 -2.59 32.43 -8.54
N ILE A 411 -3.88 32.27 -8.18
CA ILE A 411 -4.98 32.94 -8.88
C ILE A 411 -4.92 34.46 -8.71
N ASN A 412 -4.64 34.96 -7.50
CA ASN A 412 -4.50 36.39 -7.26
C ASN A 412 -3.36 36.99 -8.12
N LYS A 413 -2.21 36.31 -8.20
CA LYS A 413 -1.07 36.78 -8.99
C LYS A 413 -1.33 36.70 -10.48
N ALA A 414 -1.94 35.60 -10.95
CA ALA A 414 -2.29 35.41 -12.36
C ALA A 414 -3.30 36.46 -12.85
N MET A 415 -4.33 36.74 -12.05
CA MET A 415 -5.37 37.71 -12.41
C MET A 415 -4.84 39.14 -12.56
N GLN A 416 -3.78 39.53 -11.82
CA GLN A 416 -3.13 40.83 -12.02
C GLN A 416 -2.56 41.00 -13.43
N ALA A 417 -2.27 39.89 -14.12
CA ALA A 417 -1.83 39.85 -15.51
C ALA A 417 -2.96 39.49 -16.50
N GLY A 418 -4.22 39.43 -16.05
CA GLY A 418 -5.35 39.00 -16.89
C GLY A 418 -5.36 37.49 -17.20
N LEU A 419 -4.64 36.69 -16.42
CA LEU A 419 -4.45 35.25 -16.64
C LEU A 419 -5.07 34.40 -15.52
N THR A 420 -5.23 33.10 -15.79
CA THR A 420 -5.68 32.09 -14.83
C THR A 420 -5.08 30.71 -15.13
N VAL A 421 -5.25 29.78 -14.19
CA VAL A 421 -4.91 28.34 -14.29
C VAL A 421 -6.09 27.55 -13.72
N PRO A 422 -6.47 26.39 -14.29
CA PRO A 422 -7.61 25.60 -13.82
C PRO A 422 -7.32 24.86 -12.49
N LEU A 423 -7.15 25.62 -11.40
CA LEU A 423 -6.89 25.11 -10.05
C LEU A 423 -8.20 24.78 -9.29
N GLY A 424 -8.08 24.25 -8.07
CA GLY A 424 -9.23 23.86 -7.25
C GLY A 424 -10.02 25.02 -6.65
N ALA A 425 -11.26 24.75 -6.23
CA ALA A 425 -12.20 25.78 -5.75
C ALA A 425 -11.83 26.44 -4.41
N ARG A 426 -10.97 25.83 -3.59
CA ARG A 426 -10.63 26.35 -2.25
C ARG A 426 -9.30 27.12 -2.25
N PRO A 427 -9.25 28.40 -1.82
CA PRO A 427 -8.07 29.24 -1.95
C PRO A 427 -6.89 28.78 -1.09
N SER A 428 -7.15 28.06 0.01
CA SER A 428 -6.11 27.60 0.94
C SER A 428 -5.46 26.26 0.56
N VAL A 429 -5.92 25.60 -0.50
CA VAL A 429 -5.39 24.31 -0.94
C VAL A 429 -4.08 24.53 -1.72
N GLY A 430 -3.10 23.63 -1.56
CA GLY A 430 -1.77 23.75 -2.18
C GLY A 430 -1.43 22.59 -3.11
N SER A 431 -0.13 22.40 -3.36
CA SER A 431 0.46 21.46 -4.33
C SER A 431 -0.05 20.03 -4.34
N GLY A 432 -0.39 19.47 -3.18
CA GLY A 432 -0.98 18.12 -3.11
C GLY A 432 -2.21 17.93 -4.01
N LEU A 433 -3.01 18.98 -4.24
CA LEU A 433 -4.18 18.88 -5.12
C LEU A 433 -3.79 18.83 -6.61
N TRP A 434 -3.03 19.80 -7.10
CA TRP A 434 -2.74 19.93 -8.53
C TRP A 434 -1.70 18.93 -9.04
N LEU A 435 -0.95 18.29 -8.14
CA LEU A 435 -0.13 17.10 -8.44
C LEU A 435 -0.94 15.79 -8.54
N GLN A 436 -2.20 15.80 -8.13
CA GLN A 436 -3.04 14.60 -8.04
C GLN A 436 -4.31 14.68 -8.91
N GLY A 437 -4.33 15.60 -9.88
CA GLY A 437 -5.51 15.90 -10.70
C GLY A 437 -5.85 17.37 -10.57
N GLY A 438 -6.63 17.71 -9.55
CA GLY A 438 -7.10 19.07 -9.29
C GLY A 438 -8.38 19.38 -10.05
N ILE A 439 -9.49 19.30 -9.33
CA ILE A 439 -10.85 19.56 -9.82
C ILE A 439 -11.29 20.93 -9.30
N GLY A 440 -11.80 21.77 -10.19
CA GLY A 440 -12.30 23.11 -9.88
C GLY A 440 -13.20 23.66 -10.99
N HIS A 441 -13.63 24.91 -10.87
CA HIS A 441 -14.66 25.51 -11.73
C HIS A 441 -14.29 25.57 -13.22
N LEU A 442 -13.00 25.64 -13.55
CA LEU A 442 -12.51 25.68 -14.92
C LEU A 442 -12.21 24.29 -15.51
N ALA A 443 -12.48 23.20 -14.77
CA ALA A 443 -12.16 21.84 -15.22
C ALA A 443 -12.86 21.48 -16.53
N ARG A 444 -14.13 21.85 -16.68
CA ARG A 444 -14.90 21.62 -17.92
C ARG A 444 -14.39 22.43 -19.11
N LEU A 445 -13.83 23.61 -18.87
CA LEU A 445 -13.35 24.50 -19.93
C LEU A 445 -11.93 24.13 -20.38
N HIS A 446 -11.01 23.90 -19.44
CA HIS A 446 -9.57 23.77 -19.70
C HIS A 446 -8.93 22.44 -19.24
N GLY A 447 -9.70 21.53 -18.64
CA GLY A 447 -9.21 20.27 -18.09
C GLY A 447 -8.78 20.41 -16.63
N LEU A 448 -8.27 19.33 -16.05
CA LEU A 448 -7.83 19.31 -14.65
C LEU A 448 -6.59 20.19 -14.46
N ALA A 449 -6.33 20.61 -13.21
CA ALA A 449 -5.12 21.39 -12.89
C ALA A 449 -3.84 20.72 -13.38
N CYS A 450 -3.77 19.39 -13.25
CA CYS A 450 -2.64 18.60 -13.67
C CYS A 450 -2.46 18.58 -15.19
N ASP A 451 -3.51 18.81 -15.99
CA ASP A 451 -3.42 18.84 -17.45
C ASP A 451 -2.65 20.07 -17.93
N ALA A 452 -2.80 21.19 -17.20
CA ALA A 452 -2.08 22.43 -17.41
C ALA A 452 -0.60 22.36 -17.01
N ILE A 453 -0.13 21.32 -16.29
CA ILE A 453 1.29 21.17 -15.98
C ILE A 453 2.06 20.79 -17.25
N VAL A 454 3.02 21.64 -17.63
CA VAL A 454 3.90 21.45 -18.80
C VAL A 454 5.35 21.22 -18.41
N GLY A 455 5.75 21.55 -17.18
CA GLY A 455 7.09 21.31 -16.66
C GLY A 455 7.15 21.31 -15.13
N ALA A 456 8.22 20.78 -14.56
CA ALA A 456 8.42 20.73 -13.11
C ALA A 456 9.89 20.69 -12.70
N VAL A 457 10.19 21.23 -11.52
CA VAL A 457 11.45 21.05 -10.80
C VAL A 457 11.20 20.14 -9.60
N VAL A 458 11.98 19.06 -9.47
CA VAL A 458 11.75 18.00 -8.48
C VAL A 458 13.08 17.56 -7.87
N VAL A 459 13.12 17.36 -6.56
CA VAL A 459 14.24 16.65 -5.91
C VAL A 459 13.95 15.15 -5.91
N SER A 460 14.83 14.38 -6.56
CA SER A 460 14.74 12.92 -6.64
C SER A 460 14.93 12.29 -5.27
N VAL A 461 13.96 11.49 -4.81
CA VAL A 461 14.12 10.73 -3.55
C VAL A 461 15.00 9.48 -3.66
N LYS A 462 15.41 9.13 -4.89
CA LYS A 462 16.42 8.09 -5.17
C LYS A 462 17.86 8.60 -5.00
N SER A 463 18.16 9.78 -5.53
CA SER A 463 19.54 10.31 -5.62
C SER A 463 19.80 11.57 -4.79
N GLY A 464 18.74 12.27 -4.39
CA GLY A 464 18.81 13.63 -3.82
C GLY A 464 19.22 14.70 -4.84
N ASN A 465 19.31 14.39 -6.13
CA ASN A 465 19.61 15.38 -7.16
C ASN A 465 18.37 16.23 -7.49
N ALA A 466 18.59 17.51 -7.76
CA ALA A 466 17.57 18.35 -8.39
C ALA A 466 17.41 17.95 -9.86
N LEU A 467 16.16 17.76 -10.27
CA LEU A 467 15.77 17.39 -11.62
C LEU A 467 14.86 18.48 -12.19
N TYR A 468 14.90 18.65 -13.51
CA TYR A 468 13.87 19.38 -14.23
C TYR A 468 13.34 18.51 -15.39
N VAL A 469 12.03 18.57 -15.63
CA VAL A 469 11.34 17.80 -16.67
C VAL A 469 10.35 18.67 -17.41
N GLY A 470 10.17 18.41 -18.71
CA GLY A 470 9.25 19.19 -19.55
C GLY A 470 9.69 20.64 -19.75
N GLN A 471 8.72 21.53 -19.93
CA GLN A 471 8.93 22.93 -20.23
C GLN A 471 9.19 23.75 -18.96
N VAL A 472 10.43 23.71 -18.46
CA VAL A 472 10.90 24.61 -17.40
C VAL A 472 11.70 25.77 -18.02
N PRO A 473 11.30 27.04 -17.82
CA PRO A 473 12.02 28.19 -18.34
C PRO A 473 13.46 28.27 -17.82
N ASN A 474 14.41 28.68 -18.66
CA ASN A 474 15.85 28.65 -18.34
C ASN A 474 16.20 29.32 -16.99
N GLN A 475 15.60 30.49 -16.71
CA GLN A 475 15.83 31.24 -15.48
C GLN A 475 15.28 30.57 -14.21
N HIS A 476 14.37 29.60 -14.36
CA HIS A 476 13.79 28.82 -13.26
C HIS A 476 14.38 27.40 -13.17
N ARG A 477 15.40 27.08 -13.98
CA ARG A 477 16.15 25.82 -13.85
C ARG A 477 17.21 25.98 -12.75
N PRO A 478 17.20 25.15 -11.69
CA PRO A 478 18.22 25.23 -10.66
C PRO A 478 19.60 24.93 -11.21
N VAL A 479 20.62 25.59 -10.65
CA VAL A 479 22.02 25.32 -11.00
C VAL A 479 22.37 23.87 -10.66
N GLY A 480 22.93 23.14 -11.63
CA GLY A 480 23.27 21.73 -11.48
C GLY A 480 22.09 20.76 -11.55
N ALA A 481 20.87 21.23 -11.85
CA ALA A 481 19.73 20.34 -12.09
C ALA A 481 19.92 19.52 -13.37
N VAL A 482 19.57 18.24 -13.31
CA VAL A 482 19.75 17.29 -14.41
C VAL A 482 18.41 16.99 -15.07
N ARG A 483 18.41 16.86 -16.40
CA ARG A 483 17.26 16.34 -17.15
C ARG A 483 17.39 14.82 -17.24
N PRO A 484 16.51 14.04 -16.61
CA PRO A 484 16.63 12.58 -16.63
C PRO A 484 16.21 11.99 -17.99
N GLU A 485 16.81 10.87 -18.39
CA GLU A 485 16.46 10.18 -19.65
C GLU A 485 14.98 9.77 -19.71
N ASN A 486 14.41 9.38 -18.56
CA ASN A 486 13.01 9.02 -18.41
C ASN A 486 12.12 10.20 -18.00
N GLU A 487 12.45 11.43 -18.39
CA GLU A 487 11.68 12.62 -18.01
C GLU A 487 10.20 12.57 -18.40
N ALA A 488 9.87 11.90 -19.52
CA ALA A 488 8.49 11.78 -19.99
C ALA A 488 7.65 10.96 -19.00
N ASP A 489 8.23 9.90 -18.43
CA ASP A 489 7.59 9.10 -17.39
C ASP A 489 7.40 9.90 -16.09
N LEU A 490 8.41 10.70 -15.69
CA LEU A 490 8.31 11.52 -14.48
C LEU A 490 7.29 12.65 -14.64
N LEU A 491 7.30 13.36 -15.77
CA LEU A 491 6.30 14.40 -16.06
C LEU A 491 4.90 13.80 -16.12
N TRP A 492 4.71 12.67 -16.80
CA TRP A 492 3.45 11.94 -16.83
C TRP A 492 2.96 11.58 -15.41
N ALA A 493 3.88 11.11 -14.55
CA ALA A 493 3.59 10.73 -13.18
C ALA A 493 3.20 11.93 -12.30
N ILE A 494 3.86 13.08 -12.49
CA ILE A 494 3.55 14.36 -11.83
C ILE A 494 2.13 14.82 -12.15
N LYS A 495 1.64 14.54 -13.37
CA LYS A 495 0.29 14.90 -13.83
C LYS A 495 -0.79 13.92 -13.30
N GLY A 496 -0.89 13.75 -11.98
CA GLY A 496 -1.95 12.95 -11.35
C GLY A 496 -1.52 12.07 -10.17
N ALA A 497 -0.22 11.86 -9.97
CA ALA A 497 0.31 11.13 -8.82
C ALA A 497 1.65 11.72 -8.33
N GLY A 498 1.90 13.01 -8.56
CA GLY A 498 3.22 13.63 -8.34
C GLY A 498 3.76 13.57 -6.92
N THR A 499 2.88 13.45 -5.92
CA THR A 499 3.24 13.29 -4.51
C THR A 499 4.01 11.99 -4.21
N ASN A 500 4.11 11.06 -5.17
CA ASN A 500 4.74 9.75 -4.98
C ASN A 500 6.18 9.62 -5.50
N PHE A 501 6.66 10.54 -6.35
CA PHE A 501 7.86 10.29 -7.20
C PHE A 501 9.04 11.24 -6.94
N GLY A 502 8.89 12.15 -5.98
CA GLY A 502 9.92 13.10 -5.57
C GLY A 502 9.33 14.25 -4.79
N ILE A 503 10.19 15.11 -4.24
CA ILE A 503 9.73 16.36 -3.60
C ILE A 503 9.70 17.44 -4.68
N VAL A 504 8.48 17.78 -5.15
CA VAL A 504 8.28 18.84 -6.14
C VAL A 504 8.60 20.19 -5.49
N VAL A 505 9.47 20.96 -6.14
CA VAL A 505 9.86 22.32 -5.71
C VAL A 505 8.99 23.35 -6.41
N SER A 506 8.77 23.21 -7.71
CA SER A 506 7.91 24.09 -8.50
C SER A 506 7.34 23.37 -9.72
N VAL A 507 6.26 23.90 -10.26
CA VAL A 507 5.73 23.51 -11.57
C VAL A 507 5.55 24.71 -12.48
N THR A 508 5.61 24.44 -13.77
CA THR A 508 5.25 25.38 -14.83
C THR A 508 3.88 24.97 -15.37
N PHE A 509 2.92 25.86 -15.23
CA PHE A 509 1.57 25.73 -15.78
C PHE A 509 1.46 26.48 -17.11
N LYS A 510 0.75 25.89 -18.07
CA LYS A 510 0.09 26.65 -19.13
C LYS A 510 -1.00 27.54 -18.52
N ALA A 511 -1.00 28.81 -18.87
CA ALA A 511 -2.00 29.79 -18.43
C ALA A 511 -3.08 30.03 -19.49
N TYR A 512 -4.18 30.63 -19.07
CA TYR A 512 -5.33 30.96 -19.90
C TYR A 512 -5.80 32.38 -19.59
N VAL A 513 -6.56 33.00 -20.50
CA VAL A 513 -7.23 34.29 -20.24
C VAL A 513 -8.16 34.14 -19.04
N ALA A 514 -8.11 35.06 -18.07
CA ALA A 514 -8.97 35.04 -16.91
C ALA A 514 -10.43 35.38 -17.30
N PRO A 515 -11.40 34.48 -17.07
CA PRO A 515 -12.81 34.79 -17.29
C PRO A 515 -13.44 35.49 -16.07
N MET A 516 -14.56 36.16 -16.32
CA MET A 516 -15.54 36.53 -15.32
C MET A 516 -16.60 35.42 -15.20
N PHE A 517 -17.23 35.30 -14.04
CA PHE A 517 -18.19 34.26 -13.73
C PHE A 517 -19.53 34.83 -13.33
N LEU A 518 -20.62 34.35 -13.93
CA LEU A 518 -21.96 34.50 -13.39
C LEU A 518 -22.28 33.29 -12.51
N VAL A 519 -22.56 33.52 -11.23
CA VAL A 519 -22.92 32.49 -10.26
C VAL A 519 -24.37 32.64 -9.89
N ARG A 520 -25.15 31.55 -9.97
CA ARG A 520 -26.58 31.52 -9.64
C ARG A 520 -26.90 30.35 -8.72
N ASN A 521 -27.75 30.58 -7.71
CA ASN A 521 -28.00 29.60 -6.65
C ASN A 521 -29.49 29.31 -6.43
N TRP A 522 -29.81 28.05 -6.17
CA TRP A 522 -31.14 27.59 -5.79
C TRP A 522 -31.08 26.56 -4.64
N VAL A 523 -32.17 26.45 -3.87
CA VAL A 523 -32.33 25.47 -2.79
C VAL A 523 -33.76 24.95 -2.79
N PHE A 524 -33.92 23.63 -2.76
CA PHE A 524 -35.23 22.97 -2.78
C PHE A 524 -35.36 21.94 -1.66
N PRO A 525 -36.52 21.86 -0.97
CA PRO A 525 -36.84 20.70 -0.17
C PRO A 525 -37.18 19.49 -1.06
N LEU A 526 -36.79 18.30 -0.61
CA LEU A 526 -37.08 17.01 -1.21
C LEU A 526 -37.91 16.20 -0.20
N LYS A 527 -39.24 16.14 -0.37
CA LYS A 527 -40.16 15.64 0.67
C LYS A 527 -40.48 14.15 0.57
N ALA A 528 -40.52 13.60 -0.64
CA ALA A 528 -40.79 12.19 -0.88
C ALA A 528 -39.71 11.56 -1.78
N ASP A 529 -39.34 10.31 -1.52
CA ASP A 529 -38.28 9.60 -2.27
C ASP A 529 -38.50 9.64 -3.78
N ALA A 530 -39.74 9.42 -4.24
CA ALA A 530 -40.07 9.46 -5.66
C ALA A 530 -39.88 10.87 -6.27
N GLU A 531 -40.21 11.92 -5.52
CA GLU A 531 -40.01 13.31 -5.95
C GLU A 531 -38.51 13.65 -5.97
N ALA A 532 -37.75 13.20 -4.97
CA ALA A 532 -36.31 13.38 -4.88
C ALA A 532 -35.58 12.72 -6.06
N GLN A 533 -35.93 11.47 -6.37
CA GLN A 533 -35.38 10.74 -7.52
C GLN A 533 -35.74 11.43 -8.84
N LEU A 534 -36.99 11.88 -9.01
CA LEU A 534 -37.43 12.58 -10.21
C LEU A 534 -36.68 13.91 -10.40
N LYS A 535 -36.54 14.72 -9.34
CA LYS A 535 -35.79 15.99 -9.40
C LYS A 535 -34.31 15.78 -9.75
N LEU A 536 -33.66 14.78 -9.15
CA LEU A 536 -32.28 14.43 -9.50
C LEU A 536 -32.15 13.92 -10.94
N ASN A 537 -33.14 13.16 -11.43
CA ASN A 537 -33.18 12.70 -12.82
C ASN A 537 -33.33 13.86 -13.81
N GLU A 538 -34.25 14.79 -13.54
CA GLU A 538 -34.43 15.97 -14.37
C GLU A 538 -33.21 16.89 -14.31
N PHE A 539 -32.59 17.05 -13.14
CA PHE A 539 -31.37 17.84 -12.96
C PHE A 539 -30.23 17.32 -13.86
N ASP A 540 -29.99 16.01 -13.81
CA ASP A 540 -28.98 15.35 -14.65
C ASP A 540 -29.32 15.50 -16.15
N LYS A 541 -30.51 15.07 -16.56
CA LYS A 541 -30.86 14.94 -17.99
C LYS A 541 -31.17 16.27 -18.69
N ARG A 542 -31.79 17.23 -18.00
CA ARG A 542 -32.27 18.47 -18.61
C ARG A 542 -31.32 19.64 -18.42
N ILE A 543 -30.49 19.62 -17.36
CA ILE A 543 -29.60 20.74 -17.04
C ILE A 543 -28.15 20.29 -17.23
N ALA A 544 -27.62 19.44 -16.35
CA ALA A 544 -26.19 19.13 -16.34
C ALA A 544 -25.66 18.66 -17.70
N ARG A 545 -26.33 17.68 -18.34
CA ARG A 545 -25.90 17.15 -19.66
C ARG A 545 -26.03 18.14 -20.83
N LYS A 546 -26.87 19.17 -20.69
CA LYS A 546 -27.12 20.14 -21.77
C LYS A 546 -26.27 21.39 -21.66
N LEU A 547 -25.71 21.66 -20.47
CA LEU A 547 -24.92 22.85 -20.25
C LEU A 547 -23.71 22.91 -21.20
N PRO A 548 -23.40 24.10 -21.74
CA PRO A 548 -22.24 24.31 -22.57
C PRO A 548 -20.94 24.13 -21.76
N ARG A 549 -19.81 24.10 -22.47
CA ARG A 549 -18.50 23.75 -21.92
C ARG A 549 -17.94 24.82 -20.96
N ASP A 550 -18.31 26.07 -21.19
CA ASP A 550 -17.99 27.24 -20.38
C ASP A 550 -18.85 27.36 -19.11
N SER A 551 -19.81 26.45 -18.92
CA SER A 551 -20.68 26.41 -17.75
C SER A 551 -20.57 25.10 -16.97
N SER A 552 -20.72 25.17 -15.65
CA SER A 552 -20.79 24.00 -14.76
C SER A 552 -21.97 24.12 -13.79
N VAL A 553 -22.41 22.99 -13.22
CA VAL A 553 -23.52 22.98 -12.27
C VAL A 553 -23.27 22.01 -11.12
N ASP A 554 -23.03 22.55 -9.94
CA ASP A 554 -22.81 21.74 -8.76
C ASP A 554 -24.13 21.49 -8.04
N ALA A 555 -24.28 20.28 -7.52
CA ALA A 555 -25.41 19.89 -6.68
C ALA A 555 -24.95 19.48 -5.28
N TYR A 556 -25.75 19.82 -4.29
CA TYR A 556 -25.49 19.55 -2.88
C TYR A 556 -26.70 18.88 -2.25
N LEU A 557 -26.52 17.66 -1.77
CA LEU A 557 -27.53 16.94 -1.01
C LEU A 557 -27.16 16.99 0.47
N TYR A 558 -28.02 17.60 1.27
CA TYR A 558 -27.78 17.81 2.70
C TYR A 558 -29.10 17.87 3.45
N TRP A 559 -29.03 17.91 4.77
CA TRP A 559 -30.22 17.99 5.61
C TRP A 559 -30.27 19.31 6.34
N ASP A 560 -31.43 19.96 6.33
CA ASP A 560 -31.62 21.22 7.03
C ASP A 560 -33.07 21.36 7.51
N ALA A 561 -33.24 21.87 8.72
CA ALA A 561 -34.53 22.07 9.38
C ALA A 561 -35.50 20.87 9.33
N GLY A 562 -34.98 19.63 9.42
CA GLY A 562 -35.82 18.43 9.46
C GLY A 562 -36.19 17.86 8.07
N GLU A 563 -35.66 18.42 6.98
CA GLU A 563 -35.96 17.97 5.62
C GLU A 563 -34.68 17.75 4.80
N LEU A 564 -34.74 16.82 3.84
CA LEU A 564 -33.71 16.65 2.80
C LEU A 564 -33.76 17.84 1.84
N ARG A 565 -32.60 18.40 1.50
CA ARG A 565 -32.49 19.53 0.59
C ARG A 565 -31.53 19.26 -0.56
N LEU A 566 -31.89 19.80 -1.73
CA LEU A 566 -31.04 19.91 -2.91
C LEU A 566 -30.68 21.38 -3.11
N GLY A 567 -29.41 21.70 -2.88
CA GLY A 567 -28.82 22.96 -3.33
C GLY A 567 -28.26 22.80 -4.75
N VAL A 568 -28.46 23.79 -5.61
CA VAL A 568 -27.86 23.85 -6.95
C VAL A 568 -27.13 25.17 -7.13
N THR A 569 -25.90 25.13 -7.65
CA THR A 569 -25.13 26.31 -8.06
C THR A 569 -24.68 26.17 -9.51
N ILE A 570 -25.05 27.12 -10.36
CA ILE A 570 -24.55 27.21 -11.74
C ILE A 570 -23.45 28.27 -11.81
N PHE A 571 -22.37 27.93 -12.50
CA PHE A 571 -21.27 28.82 -12.83
C PHE A 571 -21.16 28.95 -14.35
N GLU A 572 -21.13 30.17 -14.87
CA GLU A 572 -20.90 30.43 -16.30
C GLU A 572 -19.68 31.32 -16.47
N ALA A 573 -18.67 30.84 -17.18
CA ALA A 573 -17.44 31.57 -17.44
C ALA A 573 -17.54 32.36 -18.76
N SER A 574 -17.15 33.64 -18.76
CA SER A 574 -17.12 34.48 -19.96
C SER A 574 -15.91 35.40 -19.95
N THR A 575 -15.17 35.44 -21.06
CA THR A 575 -14.03 36.35 -21.27
C THR A 575 -14.45 37.67 -21.93
N THR A 576 -15.64 37.75 -22.51
CA THR A 576 -16.17 38.91 -23.24
C THR A 576 -17.28 39.66 -22.48
N LEU A 577 -17.59 39.25 -21.24
CA LEU A 577 -18.70 39.76 -20.41
C LEU A 577 -20.11 39.57 -21.01
N THR A 578 -20.22 38.81 -22.10
CA THR A 578 -21.50 38.35 -22.64
C THR A 578 -21.81 37.01 -22.01
N PHE A 579 -22.85 36.95 -21.19
CA PHE A 579 -23.43 35.71 -20.66
C PHE A 579 -24.61 35.29 -21.54
N SER A 580 -24.70 34.01 -21.86
CA SER A 580 -25.68 33.46 -22.79
C SER A 580 -27.11 33.67 -22.27
N ALA A 581 -27.85 34.61 -22.86
CA ALA A 581 -29.25 34.87 -22.54
C ALA A 581 -30.35 33.86 -23.01
N PRO A 582 -30.13 32.66 -23.61
CA PRO A 582 -31.26 31.81 -24.03
C PRO A 582 -31.66 30.65 -23.08
N GLU A 583 -30.82 30.18 -22.14
CA GLU A 583 -31.13 28.99 -21.31
C GLU A 583 -31.85 29.29 -19.99
N SER A 584 -31.93 30.56 -19.57
CA SER A 584 -32.66 30.96 -18.35
C SER A 584 -34.08 30.41 -18.35
N SER A 585 -34.74 30.35 -19.51
CA SER A 585 -36.10 29.82 -19.63
C SER A 585 -36.29 28.37 -19.17
N THR A 586 -35.31 27.48 -19.35
CA THR A 586 -35.44 26.05 -18.97
C THR A 586 -35.14 25.84 -17.50
N ILE A 587 -34.12 26.54 -16.99
CA ILE A 587 -33.73 26.48 -15.57
C ILE A 587 -34.79 27.18 -14.73
N ASP A 588 -35.23 28.39 -15.12
CA ASP A 588 -36.29 29.13 -14.41
C ASP A 588 -37.64 28.41 -14.50
N ALA A 589 -37.95 27.73 -15.61
CA ALA A 589 -39.16 26.89 -15.70
C ALA A 589 -39.10 25.65 -14.80
N MET A 590 -37.91 25.10 -14.54
CA MET A 590 -37.73 23.88 -13.74
C MET A 590 -37.56 24.18 -12.24
N PHE A 591 -36.91 25.30 -11.92
CA PHE A 591 -36.44 25.64 -10.59
C PHE A 591 -37.03 26.94 -10.03
N GLY A 592 -37.75 27.71 -10.84
CA GLY A 592 -38.18 29.05 -10.48
C GLY A 592 -37.01 30.05 -10.46
N PRO A 593 -37.25 31.31 -10.03
CA PRO A 593 -36.22 32.33 -9.98
C PRO A 593 -35.09 31.93 -9.01
N ASP A 594 -33.86 32.32 -9.33
CA ASP A 594 -32.71 32.13 -8.45
C ASP A 594 -32.86 32.90 -7.13
N ILE A 595 -32.24 32.37 -6.08
CA ILE A 595 -32.25 32.98 -4.74
C ILE A 595 -31.18 34.06 -4.64
N ASP A 596 -30.09 33.93 -5.40
CA ASP A 596 -28.96 34.87 -5.44
C ASP A 596 -28.17 34.68 -6.74
N SER A 597 -27.92 35.79 -7.44
CA SER A 597 -27.10 35.86 -8.66
C SER A 597 -26.04 36.96 -8.57
N LYS A 598 -24.80 36.63 -8.92
CA LYS A 598 -23.65 37.55 -8.84
C LYS A 598 -22.67 37.35 -9.97
N VAL A 599 -22.14 38.44 -10.51
CA VAL A 599 -21.01 38.43 -11.44
C VAL A 599 -19.73 38.70 -10.65
N VAL A 600 -18.78 37.77 -10.70
CA VAL A 600 -17.54 37.81 -9.93
C VAL A 600 -16.35 37.37 -10.78
N ASN A 601 -15.14 37.75 -10.40
CA ASN A 601 -13.91 37.18 -10.97
C ASN A 601 -13.53 35.87 -10.24
N ALA A 602 -12.43 35.23 -10.64
CA ALA A 602 -11.99 33.98 -10.03
C ALA A 602 -11.68 34.10 -8.52
N VAL A 603 -11.28 35.27 -8.04
CA VAL A 603 -11.07 35.51 -6.60
C VAL A 603 -12.42 35.61 -5.87
N GLY A 604 -13.38 36.32 -6.44
CA GLY A 604 -14.73 36.44 -5.88
C GLY A 604 -15.51 35.11 -5.88
N LEU A 605 -15.16 34.15 -6.74
CA LEU A 605 -15.71 32.79 -6.66
C LEU A 605 -15.45 32.12 -5.31
N PHE A 606 -14.29 32.37 -4.69
CA PHE A 606 -13.93 31.77 -3.41
C PHE A 606 -14.94 32.07 -2.30
N ASP A 607 -15.67 33.19 -2.39
CA ASP A 607 -16.63 33.64 -1.39
C ASP A 607 -18.11 33.51 -1.86
N THR A 608 -18.35 33.16 -3.13
CA THR A 608 -19.69 33.15 -3.72
C THR A 608 -20.30 31.74 -3.79
N GLU A 609 -19.48 30.69 -3.87
CA GLU A 609 -19.95 29.31 -3.94
C GLU A 609 -20.79 28.94 -2.70
N MET A 610 -21.92 28.26 -2.92
CA MET A 610 -22.88 27.91 -1.85
C MET A 610 -22.26 27.04 -0.75
N TYR A 611 -21.36 26.13 -1.12
CA TYR A 611 -20.56 25.36 -0.17
C TYR A 611 -19.73 26.24 0.79
N VAL A 612 -19.26 27.39 0.32
CA VAL A 612 -18.43 28.31 1.11
C VAL A 612 -19.27 29.35 1.83
N SER A 613 -20.35 29.83 1.21
CA SER A 613 -21.12 30.99 1.67
C SER A 613 -22.38 30.66 2.47
N LYS A 614 -22.98 29.48 2.26
CA LYS A 614 -24.31 29.15 2.81
C LYS A 614 -24.37 27.83 3.57
N MET A 615 -23.62 26.80 3.15
CA MET A 615 -23.67 25.50 3.84
C MET A 615 -22.94 25.56 5.19
N GLN A 616 -23.53 24.92 6.20
CA GLN A 616 -23.06 24.95 7.59
C GLN A 616 -21.61 24.42 7.66
N GLY A 617 -20.67 25.35 7.84
CA GLY A 617 -19.22 25.14 7.67
C GLY A 617 -18.51 26.36 7.07
N GLY A 618 -19.27 27.25 6.41
CA GLY A 618 -18.85 28.61 6.06
C GLY A 618 -19.21 29.62 7.15
N HIS A 619 -18.27 29.90 8.05
CA HIS A 619 -18.27 31.02 9.03
C HIS A 619 -19.44 31.15 10.03
N GLY A 620 -20.52 30.36 9.94
CA GLY A 620 -21.76 30.65 10.65
C GLY A 620 -22.01 30.04 12.04
N GLN A 621 -21.52 28.83 12.35
CA GLN A 621 -21.78 28.20 13.66
C GLN A 621 -20.68 27.19 14.04
N GLY A 622 -19.95 27.47 15.11
CA GLY A 622 -19.02 26.54 15.74
C GLY A 622 -17.80 26.14 14.90
N LYS A 623 -16.74 25.65 15.57
CA LYS A 623 -15.60 25.03 14.88
C LYS A 623 -15.99 23.59 14.54
N THR A 624 -15.80 23.14 13.30
CA THR A 624 -16.10 21.75 12.86
C THR A 624 -14.84 20.97 12.51
N SER A 625 -14.99 19.66 12.42
CA SER A 625 -14.04 18.68 11.89
C SER A 625 -14.71 17.91 10.75
N SER A 626 -13.92 17.38 9.81
CA SER A 626 -14.46 16.66 8.66
C SER A 626 -13.56 15.53 8.20
N PHE A 627 -14.18 14.52 7.58
CA PHE A 627 -13.54 13.42 6.88
C PHE A 627 -14.28 13.18 5.57
N LYS A 628 -13.54 12.89 4.50
CA LYS A 628 -14.14 12.79 3.16
C LYS A 628 -13.47 11.76 2.27
N ARG A 629 -14.23 11.26 1.32
CA ARG A 629 -13.77 10.48 0.16
C ARG A 629 -14.55 10.92 -1.07
N CYS A 630 -13.95 10.76 -2.23
CA CYS A 630 -14.58 11.15 -3.49
C CYS A 630 -14.62 9.99 -4.48
N LEU A 631 -15.80 9.76 -5.05
CA LEU A 631 -16.05 8.80 -6.14
C LEU A 631 -16.50 9.55 -7.39
N PHE A 632 -16.11 9.04 -8.54
CA PHE A 632 -16.55 9.56 -9.83
C PHE A 632 -17.80 8.83 -10.29
N LEU A 633 -18.90 9.55 -10.51
CA LEU A 633 -20.19 9.03 -10.91
C LEU A 633 -20.56 9.48 -12.33
N LYS A 634 -21.36 8.66 -12.98
CA LYS A 634 -21.97 8.96 -14.28
C LYS A 634 -23.47 8.78 -14.16
N GLN A 635 -24.26 9.57 -14.88
CA GLN A 635 -25.71 9.46 -14.91
C GLN A 635 -26.35 9.42 -13.51
N ILE A 636 -26.07 10.44 -12.68
CA ILE A 636 -26.55 10.48 -11.30
C ILE A 636 -28.08 10.40 -11.16
N GLY A 637 -28.81 10.66 -12.25
CA GLY A 637 -30.26 10.51 -12.33
C GLY A 637 -30.75 9.07 -12.44
N GLU A 638 -29.89 8.07 -12.62
CA GLU A 638 -30.30 6.67 -12.68
C GLU A 638 -30.88 6.20 -11.34
N PRO A 639 -31.98 5.42 -11.31
CA PRO A 639 -32.70 5.08 -10.08
C PRO A 639 -31.82 4.51 -8.97
N ASN A 640 -30.90 3.60 -9.33
CA ASN A 640 -29.98 2.98 -8.36
C ASN A 640 -29.03 3.99 -7.73
N VAL A 641 -28.49 4.94 -8.52
CA VAL A 641 -27.59 5.97 -8.02
C VAL A 641 -28.36 6.97 -7.16
N THR A 642 -29.51 7.47 -7.64
CA THR A 642 -30.33 8.41 -6.87
C THR A 642 -30.76 7.83 -5.53
N LYS A 643 -31.14 6.54 -5.50
CA LYS A 643 -31.54 5.85 -4.28
C LYS A 643 -30.38 5.82 -3.27
N CYS A 644 -29.19 5.42 -3.70
CA CYS A 644 -28.00 5.42 -2.84
C CYS A 644 -27.68 6.83 -2.31
N LEU A 645 -27.73 7.86 -3.16
CA LEU A 645 -27.46 9.25 -2.76
C LEU A 645 -28.46 9.77 -1.71
N ILE A 646 -29.76 9.48 -1.90
CA ILE A 646 -30.82 9.89 -0.98
C ILE A 646 -30.66 9.14 0.36
N SER A 647 -30.57 7.80 0.32
CA SER A 647 -30.42 6.98 1.52
C SER A 647 -29.16 7.31 2.31
N ALA A 648 -28.06 7.69 1.64
CA ALA A 648 -26.85 8.14 2.30
C ALA A 648 -27.09 9.38 3.17
N VAL A 649 -27.80 10.40 2.65
CA VAL A 649 -28.08 11.62 3.42
C VAL A 649 -29.12 11.37 4.51
N GLU A 650 -30.09 10.49 4.29
CA GLU A 650 -31.05 10.08 5.33
C GLU A 650 -30.37 9.40 6.51
N ALA A 651 -29.39 8.53 6.24
CA ALA A 651 -28.63 7.77 7.23
C ALA A 651 -27.49 8.57 7.91
N ARG A 652 -27.36 9.87 7.61
CA ARG A 652 -26.26 10.71 8.14
C ARG A 652 -26.20 10.70 9.68
N PRO A 653 -25.01 10.63 10.29
CA PRO A 653 -24.86 10.71 11.74
C PRO A 653 -25.06 12.11 12.32
N THR A 654 -24.84 13.16 11.52
CA THR A 654 -25.04 14.56 11.91
C THR A 654 -25.76 15.31 10.79
N PRO A 655 -26.54 16.36 11.11
CA PRO A 655 -27.13 17.22 10.08
C PRO A 655 -26.09 18.02 9.29
N LEU A 656 -24.82 18.05 9.74
CA LEU A 656 -23.73 18.76 9.06
C LEU A 656 -23.14 17.96 7.89
N CYS A 657 -23.44 16.65 7.79
CA CYS A 657 -22.94 15.81 6.70
C CYS A 657 -23.68 16.10 5.39
N TYR A 658 -22.97 16.03 4.27
CA TYR A 658 -23.51 16.31 2.95
C TYR A 658 -22.76 15.56 1.85
N LEU A 659 -23.40 15.48 0.68
CA LEU A 659 -22.80 15.04 -0.58
C LEU A 659 -22.67 16.25 -1.51
N HIS A 660 -21.48 16.45 -2.07
CA HIS A 660 -21.22 17.48 -3.08
C HIS A 660 -20.91 16.81 -4.41
N LEU A 661 -21.75 17.08 -5.40
CA LEU A 661 -21.64 16.58 -6.77
C LEU A 661 -21.05 17.70 -7.63
N LEU A 662 -19.73 17.69 -7.85
CA LEU A 662 -19.05 18.66 -8.70
C LEU A 662 -19.16 18.23 -10.16
N HIS A 663 -19.66 19.12 -11.03
CA HIS A 663 -19.87 18.78 -12.44
C HIS A 663 -18.57 18.71 -13.25
N GLY A 664 -18.34 17.56 -13.85
CA GLY A 664 -17.20 17.23 -14.71
C GLY A 664 -17.56 17.19 -16.19
N GLY A 665 -16.84 16.33 -16.91
CA GLY A 665 -16.90 16.24 -18.37
C GLY A 665 -16.19 17.41 -19.06
N GLY A 666 -16.67 17.79 -20.26
CA GLY A 666 -16.01 18.80 -21.09
C GLY A 666 -14.56 18.44 -21.39
N ALA A 667 -13.66 19.40 -21.22
CA ALA A 667 -12.22 19.25 -21.44
C ALA A 667 -11.56 18.10 -20.67
N VAL A 668 -12.12 17.69 -19.53
CA VAL A 668 -11.60 16.53 -18.78
C VAL A 668 -11.68 15.25 -19.62
N GLY A 669 -12.73 15.09 -20.42
CA GLY A 669 -12.96 13.91 -21.25
C GLY A 669 -12.18 13.91 -22.58
N ASP A 670 -11.68 15.08 -23.01
CA ASP A 670 -10.86 15.20 -24.23
C ASP A 670 -9.46 14.59 -24.05
N VAL A 671 -8.97 14.55 -22.81
CA VAL A 671 -7.67 13.99 -22.46
C VAL A 671 -7.79 12.48 -22.33
N ALA A 672 -7.01 11.73 -23.12
CA ALA A 672 -6.99 10.27 -23.06
C ALA A 672 -6.59 9.78 -21.66
N ALA A 673 -7.23 8.69 -21.19
CA ALA A 673 -7.03 8.14 -19.84
C ALA A 673 -5.57 7.74 -19.52
N ASN A 674 -4.75 7.44 -20.54
CA ASN A 674 -3.34 7.10 -20.39
C ASN A 674 -2.39 8.28 -20.66
N ALA A 675 -2.90 9.47 -21.02
CA ALA A 675 -2.08 10.65 -21.33
C ALA A 675 -1.42 11.26 -20.07
N THR A 676 -2.02 11.05 -18.90
CA THR A 676 -1.44 11.44 -17.61
C THR A 676 -1.63 10.33 -16.57
N ALA A 677 -1.02 10.46 -15.39
CA ALA A 677 -1.23 9.53 -14.28
C ALA A 677 -2.68 9.49 -13.79
N PHE A 678 -3.43 10.58 -13.96
CA PHE A 678 -4.85 10.64 -13.60
C PHE A 678 -5.71 9.89 -14.65
N SER A 679 -6.14 8.68 -14.30
CA SER A 679 -6.77 7.76 -15.25
C SER A 679 -8.27 7.98 -15.46
N CYS A 680 -9.01 8.38 -14.44
CA CYS A 680 -10.47 8.41 -14.48
C CYS A 680 -10.96 9.67 -15.19
N ARG A 681 -11.13 9.62 -16.53
CA ARG A 681 -11.53 10.77 -17.37
C ARG A 681 -13.00 10.76 -17.79
N ASP A 682 -13.65 9.60 -17.74
CA ASP A 682 -15.05 9.39 -18.14
C ASP A 682 -16.00 9.43 -16.93
N TRP A 683 -16.42 10.63 -16.53
CA TRP A 683 -17.38 10.85 -15.45
C TRP A 683 -18.13 12.18 -15.60
N ASP A 684 -19.35 12.23 -15.07
CA ASP A 684 -20.20 13.43 -15.10
C ASP A 684 -20.08 14.20 -13.78
N PHE A 685 -19.92 13.52 -12.65
CA PHE A 685 -19.82 14.16 -11.34
C PHE A 685 -18.72 13.56 -10.46
N ALA A 686 -17.93 14.42 -9.83
CA ALA A 686 -17.11 14.04 -8.69
C ALA A 686 -17.97 14.16 -7.44
N CYS A 687 -18.37 13.02 -6.86
CA CYS A 687 -19.19 12.94 -5.65
C CYS A 687 -18.29 12.92 -4.42
N VAL A 688 -18.14 14.08 -3.77
CA VAL A 688 -17.40 14.22 -2.51
C VAL A 688 -18.36 13.95 -1.36
N ILE A 689 -18.15 12.82 -0.71
CA ILE A 689 -18.92 12.37 0.46
C ILE A 689 -18.23 12.97 1.69
N THR A 690 -18.88 13.93 2.34
CA THR A 690 -18.26 14.67 3.45
C THR A 690 -19.00 14.45 4.76
N GLY A 691 -18.36 13.70 5.65
CA GLY A 691 -18.77 13.59 7.03
C GLY A 691 -18.27 14.79 7.83
N VAL A 692 -19.15 15.45 8.57
CA VAL A 692 -18.82 16.64 9.37
C VAL A 692 -19.38 16.48 10.79
N TRP A 693 -18.61 16.89 11.78
CA TRP A 693 -19.05 16.91 13.19
C TRP A 693 -18.52 18.15 13.92
N PRO A 694 -19.14 18.55 15.04
CA PRO A 694 -18.62 19.61 15.91
C PRO A 694 -17.22 19.26 16.44
N ARG A 695 -16.28 20.22 16.47
CA ARG A 695 -14.87 19.94 16.81
C ARG A 695 -14.66 19.54 18.27
N ASP A 696 -15.53 19.98 19.17
CA ASP A 696 -15.59 19.52 20.56
C ASP A 696 -15.97 18.04 20.68
N GLN A 697 -16.45 17.43 19.60
CA GLN A 697 -16.73 16.00 19.48
C GLN A 697 -15.61 15.23 18.75
N ASP A 698 -14.41 15.80 18.61
CA ASP A 698 -13.23 15.05 18.16
C ASP A 698 -12.99 13.84 19.10
N ASP A 699 -12.53 12.72 18.53
CA ASP A 699 -12.29 11.43 19.21
C ASP A 699 -13.53 10.74 19.85
N THR A 700 -14.72 11.34 19.78
CA THR A 700 -15.95 10.73 20.30
C THR A 700 -16.53 9.67 19.36
N GLU A 701 -17.60 9.00 19.81
CA GLU A 701 -18.31 8.04 18.95
C GLU A 701 -18.93 8.70 17.74
N LEU A 702 -19.37 9.96 17.87
CA LEU A 702 -20.00 10.70 16.79
C LEU A 702 -19.02 10.89 15.62
N ALA A 703 -17.78 11.30 15.92
CA ALA A 703 -16.72 11.42 14.92
C ALA A 703 -16.45 10.09 14.21
N ARG A 704 -16.32 8.99 14.97
CA ARG A 704 -16.08 7.65 14.40
C ARG A 704 -17.28 7.10 13.62
N ALA A 705 -18.49 7.32 14.08
CA ALA A 705 -19.72 6.98 13.35
C ALA A 705 -19.80 7.75 12.03
N THR A 706 -19.39 9.03 12.05
CA THR A 706 -19.32 9.87 10.85
C THR A 706 -18.28 9.36 9.85
N VAL A 707 -17.08 8.97 10.31
CA VAL A 707 -16.07 8.34 9.45
C VAL A 707 -16.56 7.01 8.87
N ARG A 708 -17.20 6.15 9.68
CA ARG A 708 -17.79 4.89 9.21
C ARG A 708 -18.90 5.11 8.19
N TRP A 709 -19.75 6.11 8.41
CA TRP A 709 -20.78 6.50 7.45
C TRP A 709 -20.17 6.87 6.10
N VAL A 710 -19.08 7.66 6.06
CA VAL A 710 -18.38 7.97 4.79
C VAL A 710 -17.94 6.69 4.08
N TYR A 711 -17.33 5.74 4.78
CA TYR A 711 -16.91 4.47 4.16
C TYR A 711 -18.09 3.60 3.73
N SER A 712 -19.18 3.53 4.49
CA SER A 712 -20.39 2.79 4.11
C SER A 712 -21.00 3.36 2.82
N VAL A 713 -21.10 4.69 2.71
CA VAL A 713 -21.60 5.34 1.50
C VAL A 713 -20.66 5.10 0.31
N VAL A 714 -19.34 5.09 0.56
CA VAL A 714 -18.36 4.71 -0.47
C VAL A 714 -18.57 3.27 -0.92
N GLU A 715 -18.73 2.31 0.00
CA GLU A 715 -18.96 0.91 -0.32
C GLU A 715 -20.23 0.70 -1.16
N ASP A 716 -21.32 1.39 -0.84
CA ASP A 716 -22.58 1.32 -1.58
C ASP A 716 -22.48 1.91 -2.99
N LEU A 717 -21.76 3.03 -3.14
CA LEU A 717 -21.61 3.72 -4.43
C LEU A 717 -20.49 3.14 -5.30
N LEU A 718 -19.51 2.44 -4.72
CA LEU A 718 -18.32 1.97 -5.43
C LEU A 718 -18.65 1.09 -6.65
N PRO A 719 -19.60 0.13 -6.60
CA PRO A 719 -20.00 -0.66 -7.76
C PRO A 719 -20.64 0.15 -8.89
N LEU A 720 -21.27 1.28 -8.55
CA LEU A 720 -21.93 2.20 -9.49
C LEU A 720 -20.96 3.29 -10.01
N SER A 721 -19.79 3.41 -9.40
CA SER A 721 -18.80 4.44 -9.71
C SER A 721 -17.90 4.07 -10.91
N ARG A 722 -17.37 5.10 -11.57
CA ARG A 722 -16.34 5.01 -12.60
C ARG A 722 -14.92 4.95 -12.04
N GLY A 723 -14.73 5.44 -10.81
CA GLY A 723 -13.44 5.46 -10.14
C GLY A 723 -13.50 6.21 -8.81
N ALA A 724 -12.34 6.37 -8.17
CA ALA A 724 -12.16 7.12 -6.94
C ALA A 724 -11.13 8.24 -7.13
N TYR A 725 -11.18 9.27 -6.30
CA TYR A 725 -10.22 10.37 -6.42
C TYR A 725 -9.00 10.14 -5.51
N GLY A 726 -7.81 10.01 -6.12
CA GLY A 726 -6.57 9.72 -5.39
C GLY A 726 -6.10 10.81 -4.41
N ALA A 727 -6.58 12.06 -4.56
CA ALA A 727 -6.20 13.17 -3.68
C ALA A 727 -6.74 13.06 -2.24
N ASP A 728 -7.82 12.29 -2.05
CA ASP A 728 -8.43 12.05 -0.73
C ASP A 728 -7.92 10.75 -0.08
N LEU A 729 -7.04 10.01 -0.75
CA LEU A 729 -6.53 8.71 -0.28
C LEU A 729 -5.16 8.86 0.39
N GLY A 730 -4.91 8.03 1.39
CA GLY A 730 -3.61 7.93 2.03
C GLY A 730 -3.29 6.50 2.49
N PRO A 731 -2.26 6.31 3.32
CA PRO A 731 -1.78 5.00 3.78
C PRO A 731 -2.75 4.24 4.70
N ASP A 732 -4.01 4.66 4.79
CA ASP A 732 -5.04 3.91 5.51
C ASP A 732 -5.32 2.59 4.78
N ALA A 733 -5.32 1.47 5.50
CA ALA A 733 -5.57 0.16 4.91
C ALA A 733 -6.94 0.08 4.22
N ARG A 734 -7.93 0.85 4.68
CA ARG A 734 -9.27 0.92 4.07
C ARG A 734 -9.25 1.54 2.67
N ASP A 735 -8.26 2.37 2.37
CA ASP A 735 -8.12 3.02 1.06
C ASP A 735 -7.50 2.11 0.00
N ILE A 736 -6.94 0.95 0.36
CA ILE A 736 -6.22 0.06 -0.57
C ILE A 736 -7.09 -0.30 -1.78
N ALA A 737 -8.37 -0.63 -1.55
CA ALA A 737 -9.31 -0.96 -2.63
C ALA A 737 -9.62 0.26 -3.52
N LEU A 738 -9.67 1.46 -2.93
CA LEU A 738 -9.93 2.71 -3.65
C LEU A 738 -8.75 3.14 -4.52
N VAL A 739 -7.50 2.86 -4.10
CA VAL A 739 -6.31 3.22 -4.90
C VAL A 739 -6.30 2.53 -6.26
N ALA A 740 -6.67 1.24 -6.31
CA ALA A 740 -6.77 0.51 -7.57
C ALA A 740 -7.84 1.14 -8.49
N LYS A 741 -8.98 1.56 -7.92
CA LYS A 741 -10.03 2.27 -8.67
C LYS A 741 -9.62 3.68 -9.09
N ALA A 742 -8.85 4.39 -8.28
CA ALA A 742 -8.37 5.73 -8.59
C ALA A 742 -7.32 5.75 -9.70
N SER A 743 -6.46 4.73 -9.71
CA SER A 743 -5.38 4.61 -10.69
C SER A 743 -5.79 3.87 -11.96
N GLY A 744 -6.91 3.12 -11.94
CA GLY A 744 -7.46 2.41 -13.09
C GLY A 744 -6.41 1.60 -13.85
N ALA A 745 -6.42 1.71 -15.19
CA ALA A 745 -5.45 1.07 -16.07
C ALA A 745 -3.99 1.54 -15.83
N ASN A 746 -3.81 2.73 -15.26
CA ASN A 746 -2.48 3.31 -15.00
C ASN A 746 -1.82 2.75 -13.73
N PHE A 747 -2.54 1.98 -12.90
CA PHE A 747 -2.06 1.47 -11.61
C PHE A 747 -0.74 0.71 -11.73
N LEU A 748 -0.60 -0.16 -12.73
CA LEU A 748 0.61 -0.97 -12.91
C LEU A 748 1.82 -0.12 -13.32
N ARG A 749 1.62 0.84 -14.23
CA ARG A 749 2.67 1.80 -14.61
C ARG A 749 3.10 2.63 -13.40
N LEU A 750 2.16 3.12 -12.60
CA LEU A 750 2.45 3.87 -11.37
C LEU A 750 3.26 3.05 -10.35
N LYS A 751 2.91 1.77 -10.13
CA LYS A 751 3.70 0.87 -9.28
C LYS A 751 5.13 0.67 -9.81
N ARG A 752 5.30 0.52 -11.12
CA ARG A 752 6.62 0.41 -11.77
C ARG A 752 7.45 1.68 -11.54
N LEU A 753 6.86 2.84 -11.81
CA LEU A 753 7.53 4.12 -11.61
C LEU A 753 7.87 4.37 -10.13
N LYS A 754 7.02 3.93 -9.19
CA LYS A 754 7.27 4.09 -7.75
C LYS A 754 8.53 3.33 -7.34
N ARG A 755 8.73 2.11 -7.85
CA ARG A 755 9.96 1.33 -7.64
C ARG A 755 11.19 2.01 -8.23
N SER A 756 11.06 2.65 -9.39
CA SER A 756 12.18 3.29 -10.08
C SER A 756 12.59 4.63 -9.46
N PHE A 757 11.61 5.48 -9.11
CA PHE A 757 11.86 6.84 -8.61
C PHE A 757 11.95 6.92 -7.08
N ASP A 758 11.37 5.97 -6.35
CA ASP A 758 11.42 5.87 -4.89
C ASP A 758 11.70 4.43 -4.41
N PRO A 759 12.87 3.84 -4.76
CA PRO A 759 13.22 2.46 -4.40
C PRO A 759 13.32 2.24 -2.89
N HIS A 760 13.68 3.29 -2.14
CA HIS A 760 13.85 3.30 -0.68
C HIS A 760 12.55 3.60 0.08
N ASN A 761 11.44 3.87 -0.63
CA ASN A 761 10.14 4.20 -0.05
C ASN A 761 10.19 5.40 0.90
N VAL A 762 10.96 6.44 0.54
CA VAL A 762 11.07 7.70 1.27
C VAL A 762 9.71 8.37 1.38
N LEU A 763 8.87 8.30 0.34
CA LEU A 763 7.52 8.89 0.32
C LEU A 763 6.45 7.83 0.61
N ALA A 764 6.58 7.14 1.75
CA ALA A 764 5.71 6.03 2.15
C ALA A 764 4.26 6.45 2.48
N TYR A 765 4.04 7.73 2.81
CA TYR A 765 2.78 8.25 3.34
C TYR A 765 1.96 9.04 2.30
N ALA A 766 2.41 9.06 1.06
CA ALA A 766 1.60 9.52 -0.08
C ALA A 766 0.47 8.51 -0.38
N CYS A 767 -0.32 8.76 -1.44
CA CYS A 767 -1.33 7.82 -1.90
C CYS A 767 -0.67 6.43 -2.12
N PRO A 768 -1.18 5.33 -1.51
CA PRO A 768 -0.41 4.11 -1.30
C PRO A 768 -0.32 3.27 -2.57
N LEU A 769 0.57 3.68 -3.46
CA LEU A 769 1.08 2.87 -4.56
C LEU A 769 1.96 1.77 -3.96
N GLN A 770 1.33 0.71 -3.45
CA GLN A 770 2.02 -0.42 -2.81
C GLN A 770 3.22 -0.84 -3.65
N LYS A 771 4.36 -1.06 -3.00
CA LYS A 771 5.48 -1.78 -3.62
C LYS A 771 4.89 -3.13 -4.01
N ALA A 772 4.79 -3.42 -5.32
CA ALA A 772 4.22 -4.69 -5.75
C ALA A 772 4.93 -5.83 -5.00
N SER A 773 4.25 -6.96 -4.79
CA SER A 773 4.95 -8.20 -4.49
C SER A 773 6.13 -8.31 -5.44
N LEU A 774 7.28 -8.77 -4.94
CA LEU A 774 8.34 -9.29 -5.81
C LEU A 774 7.60 -10.08 -6.90
N GLY A 775 7.76 -9.70 -8.17
CA GLY A 775 6.96 -10.29 -9.25
C GLY A 775 7.18 -11.81 -9.32
N PRO A 776 6.77 -12.48 -10.41
CA PRO A 776 7.07 -13.90 -10.55
C PRO A 776 8.56 -14.15 -10.27
N LYS A 777 8.85 -14.96 -9.25
CA LYS A 777 10.25 -15.28 -8.87
C LYS A 777 10.91 -16.08 -9.99
N LEU A 778 10.09 -16.80 -10.75
CA LEU A 778 10.48 -17.57 -11.92
C LEU A 778 9.55 -17.24 -13.09
N ILE A 779 10.12 -16.86 -14.21
CA ILE A 779 9.44 -16.63 -15.48
C ILE A 779 10.00 -17.64 -16.49
N ILE A 780 9.13 -18.43 -17.11
CA ILE A 780 9.50 -19.44 -18.10
C ILE A 780 8.88 -19.04 -19.43
N LEU A 781 9.72 -18.62 -20.35
CA LEU A 781 9.39 -18.36 -21.74
C LEU A 781 9.26 -19.70 -22.46
N VAL A 782 8.12 -19.93 -23.10
CA VAL A 782 7.86 -21.15 -23.87
C VAL A 782 7.91 -20.79 -25.34
N THR A 783 9.04 -21.08 -25.98
CA THR A 783 9.33 -20.75 -27.37
C THR A 783 9.20 -21.97 -28.27
N GLY A 784 9.37 -21.78 -29.58
CA GLY A 784 9.27 -22.85 -30.57
C GLY A 784 8.49 -22.45 -31.82
N LYS A 785 8.65 -23.21 -32.89
CA LYS A 785 8.00 -22.94 -34.19
C LYS A 785 6.45 -23.04 -34.10
N SER A 786 5.75 -22.59 -35.14
CA SER A 786 4.29 -22.75 -35.23
C SER A 786 3.89 -24.25 -35.29
N GLY A 787 2.82 -24.63 -34.56
CA GLY A 787 2.28 -26.00 -34.53
C GLY A 787 2.89 -26.95 -33.49
N VAL A 788 3.88 -26.50 -32.71
CA VAL A 788 4.62 -27.38 -31.77
C VAL A 788 3.90 -27.64 -30.43
N GLY A 789 2.84 -26.89 -30.12
CA GLY A 789 2.01 -27.10 -28.92
C GLY A 789 2.48 -26.35 -27.67
N LYS A 790 3.06 -25.15 -27.81
CA LYS A 790 3.57 -24.31 -26.70
C LYS A 790 2.55 -24.08 -25.58
N ASP A 791 1.35 -23.60 -25.94
CA ASP A 791 0.27 -23.29 -24.98
C ASP A 791 -0.16 -24.56 -24.20
N HIS A 792 -0.21 -25.70 -24.90
CA HIS A 792 -0.51 -27.00 -24.31
C HIS A 792 0.55 -27.45 -23.30
N CYS A 793 1.83 -27.35 -23.66
CA CYS A 793 2.94 -27.69 -22.77
C CYS A 793 2.94 -26.80 -21.51
N ALA A 794 2.78 -25.49 -21.69
CA ALA A 794 2.71 -24.55 -20.57
C ALA A 794 1.59 -24.92 -19.58
N ASN A 795 0.38 -25.24 -20.07
CA ASN A 795 -0.75 -25.64 -19.23
C ASN A 795 -0.51 -26.96 -18.46
N ILE A 796 0.16 -27.94 -19.08
CA ILE A 796 0.58 -29.16 -18.40
C ILE A 796 1.57 -28.83 -17.28
N TRP A 797 2.58 -28.00 -17.56
CA TRP A 797 3.60 -27.65 -16.58
C TRP A 797 3.02 -26.85 -15.41
N VAL A 798 2.10 -25.91 -15.64
CA VAL A 798 1.33 -25.23 -14.58
C VAL A 798 0.65 -26.26 -13.66
N SER A 799 0.02 -27.29 -14.24
CA SER A 799 -0.65 -28.34 -13.47
C SER A 799 0.32 -29.16 -12.61
N VAL A 800 1.54 -29.40 -13.10
CA VAL A 800 2.60 -30.10 -12.35
C VAL A 800 3.04 -29.28 -11.13
N PHE A 801 3.27 -27.98 -11.27
CA PHE A 801 3.64 -27.12 -10.15
C PHE A 801 2.53 -27.07 -9.09
N ARG A 802 1.27 -26.86 -9.49
CA ARG A 802 0.12 -26.80 -8.57
C ARG A 802 -0.11 -28.09 -7.79
N ARG A 803 0.18 -29.25 -8.39
CA ARG A 803 0.07 -30.56 -7.71
C ARG A 803 1.18 -30.78 -6.68
N ARG A 804 2.35 -30.19 -6.88
CA ARG A 804 3.53 -30.42 -6.02
C ARG A 804 3.54 -29.51 -4.79
N ASP A 805 3.15 -28.25 -4.95
CA ASP A 805 2.97 -27.32 -3.84
C ASP A 805 1.72 -26.46 -4.09
N THR A 806 0.69 -26.68 -3.27
CA THR A 806 -0.59 -25.96 -3.36
C THR A 806 -0.47 -24.50 -2.92
N ARG A 807 0.66 -24.09 -2.32
CA ARG A 807 0.92 -22.71 -1.89
C ARG A 807 1.51 -21.85 -3.03
N LEU A 808 2.06 -22.46 -4.08
CA LEU A 808 2.63 -21.74 -5.22
C LEU A 808 1.52 -21.24 -6.15
N ARG A 809 1.50 -19.94 -6.41
CA ARG A 809 0.62 -19.32 -7.40
C ARG A 809 1.29 -19.40 -8.77
N VAL A 810 0.69 -20.17 -9.69
CA VAL A 810 1.29 -20.46 -11.00
C VAL A 810 0.28 -20.22 -12.11
N ARG A 811 0.70 -19.54 -13.19
CA ARG A 811 -0.14 -19.23 -14.37
C ARG A 811 0.63 -19.37 -15.69
N ALA A 812 -0.10 -19.60 -16.78
CA ALA A 812 0.39 -19.52 -18.16
C ALA A 812 -0.41 -18.45 -18.91
N ILE A 813 0.30 -17.58 -19.65
CA ILE A 813 -0.27 -16.44 -20.38
C ILE A 813 0.38 -16.32 -21.74
N SER A 814 -0.39 -15.93 -22.76
CA SER A 814 0.18 -15.62 -24.07
C SER A 814 0.46 -14.11 -24.19
N ILE A 815 1.71 -13.74 -24.44
CA ILE A 815 2.10 -12.34 -24.68
C ILE A 815 1.39 -11.74 -25.90
N SER A 816 0.95 -12.59 -26.82
CA SER A 816 0.26 -12.20 -28.05
C SER A 816 -1.21 -11.78 -27.84
N ASP A 817 -1.78 -11.94 -26.64
CA ASP A 817 -3.20 -11.66 -26.39
C ASP A 817 -3.55 -10.17 -26.53
N ALA A 818 -2.63 -9.27 -26.17
CA ALA A 818 -2.80 -7.84 -26.38
C ALA A 818 -2.93 -7.49 -27.88
N THR A 819 -2.06 -8.06 -28.72
CA THR A 819 -2.10 -7.89 -30.17
C THR A 819 -3.36 -8.51 -30.78
N LYS A 820 -3.80 -9.68 -30.31
CA LYS A 820 -5.05 -10.31 -30.80
C LYS A 820 -6.26 -9.43 -30.54
N ARG A 821 -6.34 -8.80 -29.36
CA ARG A 821 -7.44 -7.88 -29.01
C ARG A 821 -7.47 -6.67 -29.94
N GLN A 822 -6.33 -6.03 -30.15
CA GLN A 822 -6.24 -4.87 -31.05
C GLN A 822 -6.52 -5.24 -32.52
N TYR A 823 -6.06 -6.43 -32.95
CA TYR A 823 -6.35 -6.95 -34.28
C TYR A 823 -7.85 -7.25 -34.45
N ALA A 824 -8.50 -7.87 -33.46
CA ALA A 824 -9.94 -8.10 -33.45
C ALA A 824 -10.73 -6.79 -33.56
N GLU A 825 -10.36 -5.78 -32.76
CA GLU A 825 -10.97 -4.45 -32.80
C GLU A 825 -10.78 -3.76 -34.16
N ALA A 826 -9.60 -3.90 -34.79
CA ALA A 826 -9.29 -3.27 -36.06
C ALA A 826 -9.91 -3.97 -37.28
N THR A 827 -10.09 -5.28 -37.23
CA THR A 827 -10.51 -6.11 -38.38
C THR A 827 -11.92 -6.68 -38.26
N GLY A 828 -12.53 -6.62 -37.07
CA GLY A 828 -13.80 -7.27 -36.76
C GLY A 828 -13.68 -8.79 -36.54
N ALA A 829 -12.46 -9.34 -36.44
CA ALA A 829 -12.26 -10.76 -36.11
C ALA A 829 -12.76 -11.08 -34.70
N ASP A 830 -13.24 -12.31 -34.49
CA ASP A 830 -13.79 -12.74 -33.19
C ASP A 830 -12.65 -13.02 -32.19
N LEU A 831 -12.59 -12.24 -31.12
CA LEU A 831 -11.54 -12.36 -30.11
C LEU A 831 -11.59 -13.68 -29.34
N ASP A 832 -12.79 -14.16 -29.01
CA ASP A 832 -12.96 -15.39 -28.24
C ASP A 832 -12.51 -16.60 -29.06
N LEU A 833 -12.83 -16.62 -30.36
CA LEU A 833 -12.32 -17.62 -31.29
C LEU A 833 -10.81 -17.48 -31.52
N LEU A 834 -10.24 -16.27 -31.60
CA LEU A 834 -8.78 -16.06 -31.74
C LEU A 834 -7.98 -16.59 -30.55
N VAL A 835 -8.58 -16.59 -29.36
CA VAL A 835 -7.94 -17.06 -28.12
C VAL A 835 -8.15 -18.55 -27.91
N SER A 836 -9.36 -19.06 -28.16
CA SER A 836 -9.77 -20.42 -27.78
C SER A 836 -9.78 -21.43 -28.92
N ASP A 837 -10.07 -21.01 -30.15
CA ASP A 837 -10.14 -21.89 -31.32
C ASP A 837 -8.80 -21.95 -32.06
N ARG A 838 -8.26 -23.16 -32.17
CA ARG A 838 -6.95 -23.38 -32.78
C ARG A 838 -6.98 -23.16 -34.29
N ALA A 839 -8.02 -23.60 -34.98
CA ALA A 839 -8.11 -23.51 -36.44
C ALA A 839 -8.24 -22.03 -36.85
N TYR A 840 -9.13 -21.30 -36.18
CA TYR A 840 -9.34 -19.87 -36.38
C TYR A 840 -8.07 -19.06 -36.10
N LYS A 841 -7.35 -19.38 -35.03
CA LYS A 841 -6.05 -18.74 -34.71
C LYS A 841 -4.97 -18.99 -35.76
N GLU A 842 -4.94 -20.17 -36.40
CA GLU A 842 -3.97 -20.46 -37.47
C GLU A 842 -4.34 -19.74 -38.78
N GLU A 843 -5.62 -19.67 -39.12
CA GLU A 843 -6.14 -18.92 -40.28
C GLU A 843 -5.72 -17.43 -40.22
N HIS A 844 -5.93 -16.78 -39.07
CA HIS A 844 -5.59 -15.36 -38.89
C HIS A 844 -4.10 -15.09 -38.61
N ARG A 845 -3.25 -16.12 -38.48
CA ARG A 845 -1.86 -15.95 -38.03
C ARG A 845 -0.99 -15.10 -38.98
N PRO A 846 -1.04 -15.26 -40.32
CA PRO A 846 -0.25 -14.42 -41.22
C PRO A 846 -0.63 -12.94 -41.07
N ALA A 847 -1.92 -12.63 -41.05
CA ALA A 847 -2.42 -11.26 -40.87
C ALA A 847 -2.05 -10.67 -39.49
N LEU A 848 -2.17 -11.45 -38.41
CA LEU A 848 -1.69 -11.08 -37.07
C LEU A 848 -0.17 -10.88 -37.00
N SER A 849 0.58 -11.48 -37.92
CA SER A 849 2.04 -11.32 -38.00
C SER A 849 2.40 -9.98 -38.63
N VAL A 850 1.76 -9.66 -39.76
CA VAL A 850 1.88 -8.38 -40.46
C VAL A 850 1.42 -7.22 -39.56
N PHE A 851 0.24 -7.34 -38.94
CA PHE A 851 -0.31 -6.30 -38.06
C PHE A 851 0.66 -5.94 -36.91
N PHE A 852 1.26 -6.93 -36.27
CA PHE A 852 2.25 -6.68 -35.21
C PHE A 852 3.54 -6.04 -35.73
N GLN A 853 4.01 -6.42 -36.92
CA GLN A 853 5.20 -5.80 -37.52
C GLN A 853 4.95 -4.32 -37.83
N GLU A 854 3.79 -3.97 -38.37
CA GLU A 854 3.39 -2.58 -38.61
C GLU A 854 3.34 -1.78 -37.31
N GLN A 855 2.76 -2.35 -36.24
CA GLN A 855 2.76 -1.72 -34.92
C GLN A 855 4.16 -1.52 -34.37
N THR A 856 5.06 -2.48 -34.58
CA THR A 856 6.45 -2.40 -34.08
C THR A 856 7.26 -1.36 -34.87
N GLN A 857 6.98 -1.15 -36.16
CA GLN A 857 7.60 -0.08 -36.96
C GLN A 857 7.24 1.31 -36.41
N GLN A 858 5.98 1.51 -35.99
CA GLN A 858 5.52 2.76 -35.41
C GLN A 858 5.92 2.91 -33.94
N ARG A 859 6.03 1.79 -33.21
CA ARG A 859 6.36 1.73 -31.78
C ARG A 859 7.43 0.65 -31.53
N PRO A 860 8.72 0.97 -31.76
CA PRO A 860 9.81 -0.01 -31.63
C PRO A 860 9.93 -0.68 -30.26
N GLN A 861 9.45 -0.03 -29.20
CA GLN A 861 9.45 -0.55 -27.82
C GLN A 861 8.28 -1.49 -27.49
N LEU A 862 7.36 -1.72 -28.43
CA LEU A 862 6.15 -2.51 -28.20
C LEU A 862 6.40 -3.93 -27.64
N PRO A 863 7.41 -4.71 -28.10
CA PRO A 863 7.70 -6.03 -27.54
C PRO A 863 8.12 -5.97 -26.06
N VAL A 864 8.97 -4.99 -25.72
CA VAL A 864 9.44 -4.73 -24.35
C VAL A 864 8.27 -4.36 -23.44
N GLU A 865 7.37 -3.51 -23.92
CA GLU A 865 6.17 -3.11 -23.19
C GLU A 865 5.19 -4.27 -22.98
N HIS A 866 4.95 -5.09 -24.01
CA HIS A 866 4.11 -6.28 -23.89
C HIS A 866 4.65 -7.25 -22.85
N PHE A 867 5.97 -7.51 -22.87
CA PHE A 867 6.61 -8.38 -21.89
C PHE A 867 6.46 -7.83 -20.47
N GLN A 868 6.78 -6.56 -20.28
CA GLN A 868 6.65 -5.90 -18.98
C GLN A 868 5.20 -5.93 -18.48
N ASN A 869 4.22 -5.62 -19.34
CA ASN A 869 2.80 -5.64 -18.98
C ASN A 869 2.37 -7.03 -18.50
N VAL A 870 2.70 -8.10 -19.24
CA VAL A 870 2.37 -9.48 -18.84
C VAL A 870 2.96 -9.85 -17.49
N VAL A 871 4.24 -9.51 -17.25
CA VAL A 871 4.91 -9.80 -15.98
C VAL A 871 4.28 -9.02 -14.82
N TYR A 872 3.97 -7.74 -15.03
CA TYR A 872 3.42 -6.87 -13.97
C TYR A 872 1.96 -7.16 -13.64
N GLU A 873 1.12 -7.42 -14.65
CA GLU A 873 -0.27 -7.88 -14.49
C GLU A 873 -0.35 -9.16 -13.66
N ASN A 874 0.75 -9.93 -13.63
CA ASN A 874 0.87 -11.18 -12.90
C ASN A 874 1.91 -11.10 -11.79
N SER A 875 2.10 -9.93 -11.19
CA SER A 875 2.98 -9.76 -10.03
C SER A 875 2.56 -10.56 -8.79
N ASP A 876 1.32 -11.05 -8.78
CA ASP A 876 0.75 -11.90 -7.74
C ASP A 876 0.94 -13.41 -8.01
N VAL A 877 1.80 -13.81 -8.95
CA VAL A 877 2.17 -15.21 -9.15
C VAL A 877 3.62 -15.45 -8.73
N ASP A 878 3.93 -16.66 -8.29
CA ASP A 878 5.28 -17.09 -7.95
C ASP A 878 6.03 -17.62 -9.18
N VAL A 879 5.31 -18.29 -10.10
CA VAL A 879 5.83 -18.84 -11.37
C VAL A 879 4.93 -18.43 -12.52
N LEU A 880 5.51 -17.80 -13.55
CA LEU A 880 4.79 -17.34 -14.74
C LEU A 880 5.32 -18.01 -16.01
N PHE A 881 4.46 -18.71 -16.73
CA PHE A 881 4.78 -19.21 -18.07
C PHE A 881 4.29 -18.19 -19.11
N ILE A 882 5.17 -17.76 -20.01
CA ILE A 882 4.83 -16.82 -21.09
C ILE A 882 4.99 -17.54 -22.43
N THR A 883 3.91 -17.60 -23.21
CA THR A 883 3.89 -18.19 -24.55
C THR A 883 3.68 -17.12 -25.62
N GLY A 884 3.84 -17.50 -26.89
CA GLY A 884 3.53 -16.61 -28.02
C GLY A 884 4.61 -15.54 -28.27
N MET A 885 5.81 -15.73 -27.71
CA MET A 885 6.99 -14.94 -27.99
C MET A 885 7.32 -14.98 -29.49
N ARG A 886 7.76 -13.84 -30.03
CA ARG A 886 8.16 -13.70 -31.44
C ARG A 886 9.65 -13.40 -31.62
N ASP A 887 10.34 -13.02 -30.54
CA ASP A 887 11.78 -12.79 -30.51
C ASP A 887 12.56 -14.11 -30.63
N GLU A 888 13.70 -14.04 -31.32
CA GLU A 888 14.58 -15.20 -31.52
C GLU A 888 15.35 -15.55 -30.26
N ALA A 889 15.94 -14.58 -29.55
CA ALA A 889 16.72 -14.81 -28.32
C ALA A 889 16.09 -14.12 -27.09
N PRO A 890 14.90 -14.54 -26.62
CA PRO A 890 14.09 -13.70 -25.75
C PRO A 890 14.68 -13.53 -24.34
N VAL A 891 15.50 -14.46 -23.84
CA VAL A 891 16.18 -14.27 -22.54
C VAL A 891 17.18 -13.11 -22.61
N ALA A 892 17.97 -13.03 -23.69
CA ALA A 892 18.90 -11.94 -23.91
C ALA A 892 18.14 -10.60 -24.05
N THR A 893 17.01 -10.62 -24.76
CA THR A 893 16.18 -9.44 -24.96
C THR A 893 15.52 -8.94 -23.67
N PHE A 894 15.00 -9.82 -22.80
CA PHE A 894 14.09 -9.40 -21.73
C PHE A 894 14.64 -9.54 -20.29
N SER A 895 15.74 -10.26 -20.07
CA SER A 895 16.27 -10.52 -18.72
C SER A 895 16.57 -9.25 -17.92
N HIS A 896 17.13 -8.23 -18.56
CA HIS A 896 17.46 -6.95 -17.93
C HIS A 896 16.23 -6.16 -17.42
N LEU A 897 15.03 -6.48 -17.92
CA LEU A 897 13.78 -5.82 -17.53
C LEU A 897 13.22 -6.38 -16.22
N VAL A 898 13.67 -7.58 -15.81
CA VAL A 898 13.17 -8.31 -14.64
C VAL A 898 14.33 -8.81 -13.76
N PRO A 899 15.19 -7.90 -13.25
CA PRO A 899 16.43 -8.29 -12.54
C PRO A 899 16.19 -9.09 -11.26
N GLU A 900 14.99 -8.98 -10.67
CA GLU A 900 14.60 -9.70 -9.45
C GLU A 900 13.92 -11.06 -9.75
N SER A 901 13.75 -11.42 -11.03
CA SER A 901 13.11 -12.65 -11.47
C SER A 901 14.10 -13.51 -12.24
N ARG A 902 14.06 -14.83 -12.03
CA ARG A 902 14.78 -15.76 -12.91
C ARG A 902 14.00 -15.92 -14.22
N LEU A 903 14.63 -15.63 -15.34
CA LEU A 903 14.07 -15.81 -16.67
C LEU A 903 14.71 -17.03 -17.36
N LEU A 904 13.89 -17.98 -17.79
CA LEU A 904 14.31 -19.19 -18.50
C LEU A 904 13.58 -19.30 -19.84
N ASP A 905 14.22 -19.87 -20.86
CA ASP A 905 13.59 -20.27 -22.12
C ASP A 905 13.55 -21.80 -22.29
N VAL A 906 12.36 -22.32 -22.56
CA VAL A 906 12.12 -23.71 -22.96
C VAL A 906 11.63 -23.73 -24.40
N HIS A 907 12.50 -24.16 -25.32
CA HIS A 907 12.19 -24.31 -26.72
C HIS A 907 11.47 -25.62 -26.98
N VAL A 908 10.20 -25.55 -27.39
CA VAL A 908 9.37 -26.72 -27.69
C VAL A 908 9.51 -27.10 -29.16
N GLN A 909 9.89 -28.35 -29.40
CA GLN A 909 9.99 -28.93 -30.74
C GLN A 909 9.15 -30.21 -30.86
N VAL A 910 8.89 -30.62 -32.10
CA VAL A 910 8.21 -31.86 -32.47
C VAL A 910 8.77 -32.35 -33.79
N SER A 911 8.67 -33.66 -34.03
CA SER A 911 8.94 -34.26 -35.33
C SER A 911 8.18 -33.56 -36.46
N GLU A 912 8.82 -33.45 -37.62
CA GLU A 912 8.27 -32.72 -38.76
C GLU A 912 6.93 -33.31 -39.22
N GLN A 913 6.82 -34.64 -39.23
CA GLN A 913 5.59 -35.35 -39.56
C GLN A 913 4.42 -34.97 -38.63
N LEU A 914 4.65 -34.97 -37.31
CA LEU A 914 3.64 -34.59 -36.33
C LEU A 914 3.29 -33.09 -36.42
N ARG A 915 4.26 -32.24 -36.76
CA ARG A 915 4.05 -30.81 -36.98
C ARG A 915 3.23 -30.54 -38.25
N ARG A 916 3.46 -31.30 -39.32
CA ARG A 916 2.66 -31.27 -40.56
C ARG A 916 1.24 -31.75 -40.29
N THR A 917 1.01 -32.89 -39.65
CA THR A 917 -0.34 -33.34 -39.24
C THR A 917 -1.07 -32.32 -38.36
N ARG A 918 -0.33 -31.63 -37.48
CA ARG A 918 -0.85 -30.57 -36.61
C ARG A 918 -1.18 -29.26 -37.37
N ARG A 919 -0.72 -29.10 -38.60
CA ARG A 919 -1.02 -27.98 -39.52
C ARG A 919 -2.04 -28.37 -40.60
N GLU A 920 -1.96 -29.59 -41.12
CA GLU A 920 -2.75 -30.18 -42.20
C GLU A 920 -4.19 -30.54 -41.83
N LEU A 921 -4.65 -30.10 -40.66
CA LEU A 921 -6.08 -30.12 -40.38
C LEU A 921 -6.85 -29.07 -41.20
N HIS A 922 -6.21 -28.24 -42.05
CA HIS A 922 -6.77 -27.67 -43.30
C HIS A 922 -5.71 -26.94 -44.16
N SER A 923 -5.34 -27.53 -45.29
CA SER A 923 -5.12 -26.85 -46.59
C SER A 923 -4.87 -27.92 -47.65
N HIS A 924 -5.74 -27.96 -48.66
CA HIS A 924 -5.44 -28.62 -49.91
C HIS A 924 -4.35 -27.83 -50.63
N GLU A 925 -3.33 -28.55 -51.09
CA GLU A 925 -2.42 -28.25 -52.20
C GLU A 925 -2.08 -26.76 -52.43
N ASP A 926 -0.93 -26.34 -51.92
CA ASP A 926 0.19 -25.79 -52.72
C ASP A 926 1.14 -25.03 -51.80
N ASP A 927 2.31 -25.61 -51.56
CA ASP A 927 3.59 -24.90 -51.62
C ASP A 927 4.72 -25.92 -51.48
N ARG A 928 5.23 -26.32 -52.65
CA ARG A 928 6.59 -26.86 -52.76
C ARG A 928 7.51 -25.66 -52.75
N ASP A 929 8.18 -25.42 -51.64
CA ASP A 929 9.47 -24.74 -51.69
C ASP A 929 10.37 -25.06 -50.49
N ALA A 930 11.65 -25.20 -50.85
CA ALA A 930 12.87 -25.30 -50.05
C ALA A 930 13.08 -26.54 -49.17
N SER A 931 14.08 -27.33 -49.61
CA SER A 931 14.83 -28.29 -48.83
C SER A 931 15.45 -27.67 -47.56
N ASP A 932 14.83 -27.88 -46.40
CA ASP A 932 15.52 -27.71 -45.12
C ASP A 932 16.27 -29.00 -44.79
N SER A 933 17.59 -28.96 -45.01
CA SER A 933 18.54 -29.95 -44.55
C SER A 933 18.40 -30.21 -43.04
N GLU A 934 18.63 -31.47 -42.64
CA GLU A 934 18.77 -31.93 -41.26
C GLU A 934 19.88 -31.15 -40.50
N ASN A 935 19.49 -30.02 -39.90
CA ASN A 935 20.04 -29.36 -38.71
C ASN A 935 19.64 -27.88 -38.78
N SER A 936 18.54 -27.50 -38.12
CA SER A 936 18.38 -26.08 -37.79
C SER A 936 19.22 -25.79 -36.55
N ASP A 937 20.50 -25.48 -36.77
CA ASP A 937 21.30 -24.82 -35.75
C ASP A 937 20.55 -23.54 -35.37
N LEU A 938 19.93 -23.52 -34.20
CA LEU A 938 19.34 -22.30 -33.66
C LEU A 938 20.48 -21.27 -33.57
N GLU A 939 20.26 -20.05 -34.07
CA GLU A 939 21.24 -18.95 -33.93
C GLU A 939 21.51 -18.58 -32.46
N TYR A 940 20.74 -19.14 -31.53
CA TYR A 940 20.90 -18.99 -30.08
C TYR A 940 20.67 -20.32 -29.35
N SER A 941 21.21 -20.45 -28.14
CA SER A 941 21.03 -21.63 -27.29
C SER A 941 19.95 -21.39 -26.22
N PRO A 942 18.75 -22.01 -26.30
CA PRO A 942 17.74 -21.92 -25.24
C PRO A 942 18.21 -22.64 -23.97
N ASN A 943 17.64 -22.30 -22.80
CA ASN A 943 18.02 -22.98 -21.55
C ASN A 943 17.64 -24.47 -21.57
N PHE A 944 16.50 -24.80 -22.19
CA PHE A 944 16.08 -26.18 -22.37
C PHE A 944 15.44 -26.39 -23.75
N VAL A 945 15.59 -27.59 -24.29
CA VAL A 945 14.87 -28.05 -25.48
C VAL A 945 13.95 -29.21 -25.08
N PHE A 946 12.66 -29.10 -25.36
CA PHE A 946 11.67 -30.11 -25.05
C PHE A 946 11.05 -30.69 -26.33
N ASN A 947 11.17 -32.01 -26.52
CA ASN A 947 10.47 -32.71 -27.59
C ASN A 947 9.07 -33.15 -27.14
N ASN A 948 8.04 -32.61 -27.81
CA ASN A 948 6.62 -32.80 -27.52
C ASN A 948 5.94 -33.87 -28.41
N ASP A 949 6.70 -34.91 -28.81
CA ASP A 949 6.17 -36.05 -29.57
C ASP A 949 5.28 -37.00 -28.73
N ARG A 950 5.40 -37.00 -27.39
CA ARG A 950 4.63 -37.89 -26.48
C ARG A 950 4.14 -37.18 -25.22
N HIS A 951 2.82 -37.28 -24.94
CA HIS A 951 2.14 -36.53 -23.87
C HIS A 951 2.66 -36.82 -22.44
N ALA A 952 3.02 -38.06 -22.13
CA ALA A 952 3.54 -38.46 -20.80
C ALA A 952 4.91 -37.83 -20.48
N VAL A 953 5.66 -37.39 -21.50
CA VAL A 953 7.02 -36.87 -21.36
C VAL A 953 7.03 -35.42 -20.85
N ALA A 954 5.96 -34.64 -21.12
CA ALA A 954 5.85 -33.26 -20.68
C ALA A 954 5.76 -33.11 -19.15
N MET A 955 5.02 -34.01 -18.47
CA MET A 955 4.93 -34.01 -17.01
C MET A 955 6.26 -34.35 -16.36
N THR A 956 6.92 -35.39 -16.86
CA THR A 956 8.25 -35.82 -16.39
C THR A 956 9.29 -34.74 -16.62
N PHE A 957 9.22 -34.04 -17.75
CA PHE A 957 10.11 -32.91 -18.06
C PHE A 957 9.98 -31.79 -17.02
N ALA A 958 8.76 -31.31 -16.74
CA ALA A 958 8.58 -30.27 -15.72
C ALA A 958 9.03 -30.74 -14.33
N ALA A 959 8.72 -31.98 -13.95
CA ALA A 959 9.15 -32.55 -12.67
C ALA A 959 10.68 -32.62 -12.53
N ARG A 960 11.39 -32.92 -13.62
CA ARG A 960 12.83 -33.12 -13.60
C ARG A 960 13.63 -31.84 -13.79
N TYR A 961 13.19 -30.96 -14.68
CA TYR A 961 13.98 -29.81 -15.14
C TYR A 961 13.45 -28.46 -14.68
N LEU A 962 12.14 -28.30 -14.44
CA LEU A 962 11.56 -27.00 -14.10
C LEU A 962 11.26 -26.84 -12.60
N LEU A 963 10.70 -27.87 -11.97
CA LEU A 963 10.38 -27.87 -10.53
C LEU A 963 11.58 -27.61 -9.59
N PRO A 964 12.81 -28.05 -9.91
CA PRO A 964 13.97 -27.71 -9.09
C PRO A 964 14.14 -26.22 -8.83
N PHE A 965 13.80 -25.34 -9.78
CA PHE A 965 14.01 -23.89 -9.67
C PHE A 965 13.19 -23.19 -8.58
N VAL A 966 12.17 -23.86 -8.03
CA VAL A 966 11.35 -23.37 -6.91
C VAL A 966 11.61 -24.12 -5.59
N HIS A 967 12.66 -24.96 -5.55
CA HIS A 967 13.02 -25.69 -4.34
C HIS A 967 13.52 -24.75 -3.23
N GLU A 968 13.12 -24.99 -1.97
CA GLU A 968 13.48 -24.14 -0.82
C GLU A 968 15.01 -24.01 -0.66
N ASP A 969 15.77 -25.06 -0.95
CA ASP A 969 17.24 -25.06 -0.86
C ASP A 969 17.92 -24.11 -1.86
N LEU A 970 17.31 -23.87 -3.05
CA LEU A 970 17.82 -22.87 -3.99
C LEU A 970 17.51 -21.44 -3.53
N HIS A 971 16.44 -21.23 -2.76
CA HIS A 971 16.17 -19.95 -2.11
C HIS A 971 17.17 -19.68 -0.99
N GLN A 972 17.49 -20.70 -0.19
CA GLN A 972 18.54 -20.61 0.82
C GLN A 972 19.88 -20.25 0.17
N LEU A 973 20.22 -20.88 -0.97
CA LEU A 973 21.45 -20.57 -1.68
C LEU A 973 21.52 -19.11 -2.17
N ILE A 974 20.42 -18.53 -2.67
CA ILE A 974 20.40 -17.12 -3.09
C ILE A 974 20.82 -16.18 -1.94
N GLY A 975 20.31 -16.40 -0.73
CA GLY A 975 20.70 -15.60 0.45
C GLY A 975 22.17 -15.77 0.84
N MET A 976 22.77 -16.89 0.45
CA MET A 976 24.18 -17.18 0.69
C MET A 976 25.11 -16.54 -0.35
N VAL A 977 24.63 -16.14 -1.53
CA VAL A 977 25.45 -15.49 -2.57
C VAL A 977 25.64 -14.01 -2.23
N PRO A 978 26.86 -13.57 -1.86
CA PRO A 978 27.12 -12.15 -1.64
C PRO A 978 26.98 -11.35 -2.93
N ARG A 979 26.25 -10.22 -2.85
CA ARG A 979 26.24 -9.19 -3.88
C ARG A 979 27.50 -8.33 -3.73
N VAL A 980 28.18 -8.09 -4.85
CA VAL A 980 29.30 -7.17 -4.98
C VAL A 980 28.78 -5.97 -5.75
N LEU A 981 28.70 -4.84 -5.06
CA LEU A 981 28.31 -3.57 -5.64
C LEU A 981 29.45 -3.02 -6.51
N ASP A 982 29.11 -2.32 -7.58
CA ASP A 982 30.03 -1.56 -8.44
C ASP A 982 31.10 -2.41 -9.18
N PHE A 983 30.77 -3.65 -9.54
CA PHE A 983 31.72 -4.56 -10.19
C PHE A 983 31.30 -4.98 -11.60
N PRO A 984 32.19 -4.91 -12.61
CA PRO A 984 33.51 -4.24 -12.64
C PRO A 984 33.42 -2.73 -12.92
N ARG A 985 32.19 -2.18 -12.97
CA ARG A 985 31.87 -0.78 -13.27
C ARG A 985 30.74 -0.27 -12.36
N PRO A 986 30.66 1.04 -12.09
CA PRO A 986 29.57 1.64 -11.32
C PRO A 986 28.20 1.27 -11.89
N GLY A 987 27.28 0.83 -11.03
CA GLY A 987 25.92 0.43 -11.41
C GLY A 987 25.74 -1.00 -11.94
N THR A 988 26.80 -1.80 -11.99
CA THR A 988 26.68 -3.25 -12.28
C THR A 988 26.63 -4.04 -10.96
N GLU A 989 25.54 -4.79 -10.74
CA GLU A 989 25.43 -5.74 -9.62
C GLU A 989 26.05 -7.07 -10.04
N PHE A 990 27.09 -7.51 -9.33
CA PHE A 990 27.71 -8.82 -9.51
C PHE A 990 27.39 -9.73 -8.33
N CYS A 991 27.13 -11.01 -8.58
CA CYS A 991 26.84 -12.00 -7.53
C CYS A 991 28.01 -12.99 -7.43
N ASP A 992 28.81 -12.87 -6.36
CA ASP A 992 29.99 -13.73 -6.17
C ASP A 992 29.61 -15.10 -5.63
N VAL A 993 29.46 -16.06 -6.56
CA VAL A 993 29.16 -17.46 -6.25
C VAL A 993 30.26 -18.10 -5.39
N LEU A 994 31.51 -17.63 -5.46
CA LEU A 994 32.63 -18.18 -4.68
C LEU A 994 32.59 -17.80 -3.21
N GLY A 995 32.00 -16.65 -2.90
CA GLY A 995 31.72 -16.26 -1.53
C GLY A 995 30.81 -17.23 -0.79
N THR A 996 30.00 -18.04 -1.50
CA THR A 996 29.11 -19.04 -0.87
C THR A 996 29.87 -20.12 -0.10
N SER A 997 31.03 -20.57 -0.60
CA SER A 997 31.84 -21.59 0.06
C SER A 997 32.46 -21.09 1.38
N LYS A 998 32.68 -19.77 1.48
CA LYS A 998 33.18 -19.10 2.69
C LYS A 998 32.11 -18.91 3.75
N LYS A 999 30.82 -18.99 3.39
CA LYS A 999 29.71 -18.94 4.35
C LYS A 999 29.52 -20.30 5.03
N ARG A 1000 29.24 -20.28 6.34
CA ARG A 1000 29.03 -21.50 7.14
C ARG A 1000 27.92 -22.36 6.53
N GLY A 1001 28.25 -23.60 6.14
CA GLY A 1001 27.31 -24.54 5.53
C GLY A 1001 27.08 -24.35 4.02
N GLY A 1002 27.63 -23.30 3.41
CA GLY A 1002 27.40 -23.01 1.98
C GLY A 1002 28.03 -24.06 1.07
N LEU A 1003 29.27 -24.49 1.36
CA LEU A 1003 29.91 -25.59 0.64
C LEU A 1003 29.09 -26.88 0.71
N ALA A 1004 28.59 -27.22 1.91
CA ALA A 1004 27.78 -28.41 2.13
C ALA A 1004 26.42 -28.33 1.39
N LEU A 1005 25.78 -27.16 1.39
CA LEU A 1005 24.52 -26.92 0.69
C LEU A 1005 24.69 -27.00 -0.83
N VAL A 1006 25.65 -26.25 -1.39
CA VAL A 1006 25.94 -26.26 -2.85
C VAL A 1006 26.26 -27.66 -3.32
N THR A 1007 27.11 -28.38 -2.59
CA THR A 1007 27.48 -29.74 -2.95
C THR A 1007 26.31 -30.72 -2.84
N SER A 1008 25.44 -30.56 -1.83
CA SER A 1008 24.22 -31.35 -1.70
C SER A 1008 23.22 -31.07 -2.83
N LEU A 1009 23.11 -29.81 -3.23
CA LEU A 1009 22.27 -29.37 -4.35
C LEU A 1009 22.78 -29.94 -5.67
N LEU A 1010 24.08 -29.81 -5.96
CA LEU A 1010 24.70 -30.41 -7.14
C LEU A 1010 24.49 -31.93 -7.16
N HIS A 1011 24.70 -32.60 -6.03
CA HIS A 1011 24.44 -34.04 -5.90
C HIS A 1011 22.96 -34.41 -6.15
N SER A 1012 22.03 -33.65 -5.58
CA SER A 1012 20.59 -33.95 -5.64
C SER A 1012 19.93 -33.56 -6.96
N HIS A 1013 20.51 -32.59 -7.68
CA HIS A 1013 19.98 -32.03 -8.92
C HIS A 1013 20.76 -32.43 -10.17
N PHE A 1014 21.75 -33.32 -10.09
CA PHE A 1014 22.46 -33.83 -11.27
C PHE A 1014 21.50 -34.55 -12.22
N THR A 1015 21.34 -34.00 -13.42
CA THR A 1015 20.28 -34.34 -14.39
C THR A 1015 20.73 -35.38 -15.42
N GLY A 1016 21.21 -36.55 -14.98
CA GLY A 1016 21.36 -37.74 -15.84
C GLY A 1016 20.09 -38.62 -15.87
N ASP A 1017 19.87 -39.40 -16.95
CA ASP A 1017 18.72 -40.33 -17.08
C ASP A 1017 18.66 -41.42 -16.00
N THR A 1018 19.74 -41.56 -15.27
CA THR A 1018 19.82 -42.29 -14.02
C THR A 1018 20.42 -41.32 -13.01
N ARG A 1019 19.75 -41.04 -11.89
CA ARG A 1019 20.31 -40.32 -10.71
C ARG A 1019 21.42 -41.14 -10.05
N ASP A 1020 22.33 -41.62 -10.86
CA ASP A 1020 23.22 -42.71 -10.59
C ASP A 1020 24.63 -42.20 -10.83
N TRP A 1021 25.14 -41.59 -9.77
CA TRP A 1021 26.51 -41.10 -9.70
C TRP A 1021 27.55 -42.19 -9.96
N SER A 1022 27.16 -43.47 -9.87
CA SER A 1022 28.04 -44.61 -10.22
C SER A 1022 28.42 -44.69 -11.70
N LYS A 1023 27.76 -43.92 -12.58
CA LYS A 1023 28.09 -43.81 -14.01
C LYS A 1023 28.95 -42.60 -14.36
N VAL A 1024 29.38 -41.84 -13.35
CA VAL A 1024 30.24 -40.67 -13.53
C VAL A 1024 31.67 -41.08 -13.21
N ASP A 1025 32.53 -41.18 -14.21
CA ASP A 1025 33.92 -41.64 -14.01
C ASP A 1025 34.84 -40.54 -13.45
N ALA A 1026 34.50 -39.26 -13.63
CA ALA A 1026 35.25 -38.12 -13.11
C ALA A 1026 34.40 -36.83 -13.04
N VAL A 1027 34.72 -35.94 -12.09
CA VAL A 1027 34.14 -34.58 -11.99
C VAL A 1027 35.19 -33.55 -12.38
N VAL A 1028 35.03 -32.95 -13.56
CA VAL A 1028 35.98 -31.95 -14.09
C VAL A 1028 35.41 -30.53 -13.97
N THR A 1029 36.27 -29.54 -13.77
CA THR A 1029 35.88 -28.12 -13.68
C THR A 1029 36.69 -27.25 -14.64
N CYS A 1030 36.03 -26.24 -15.23
CA CYS A 1030 36.59 -25.34 -16.25
C CYS A 1030 37.00 -23.95 -15.73
N GLU A 1031 36.71 -23.60 -14.46
CA GLU A 1031 37.04 -22.28 -13.89
C GLU A 1031 37.63 -22.41 -12.47
N THR A 1032 38.46 -21.42 -12.07
CA THR A 1032 39.06 -21.30 -10.73
C THR A 1032 38.03 -21.45 -9.61
N GLY A 1033 36.78 -21.08 -9.90
CA GLY A 1033 35.67 -21.18 -8.98
C GLY A 1033 35.08 -22.58 -8.77
N GLY A 1034 35.11 -23.42 -9.81
CA GLY A 1034 34.51 -24.75 -9.74
C GLY A 1034 35.40 -25.77 -9.03
N ILE A 1035 36.71 -25.51 -8.87
CA ILE A 1035 37.62 -26.35 -8.06
C ILE A 1035 37.12 -26.49 -6.62
N VAL A 1036 36.61 -25.40 -6.05
CA VAL A 1036 36.11 -25.36 -4.67
C VAL A 1036 34.93 -26.31 -4.46
N PHE A 1037 34.09 -26.50 -5.48
CA PHE A 1037 32.89 -27.33 -5.41
C PHE A 1037 33.10 -28.75 -5.98
N ALA A 1038 34.01 -28.92 -6.94
CA ALA A 1038 34.30 -30.19 -7.59
C ALA A 1038 34.84 -31.23 -6.60
N SER A 1039 35.84 -30.88 -5.80
CA SER A 1039 36.45 -31.81 -4.85
C SER A 1039 35.46 -32.33 -3.78
N PRO A 1040 34.68 -31.47 -3.10
CA PRO A 1040 33.64 -31.93 -2.17
C PRO A 1040 32.52 -32.72 -2.83
N LEU A 1041 32.14 -32.38 -4.07
CA LEU A 1041 31.11 -33.09 -4.82
C LEU A 1041 31.56 -34.49 -5.19
N ALA A 1042 32.76 -34.62 -5.73
CA ALA A 1042 33.36 -35.89 -6.08
C ALA A 1042 33.58 -36.79 -4.86
N THR A 1043 34.04 -36.19 -3.75
CA THR A 1043 34.14 -36.90 -2.45
C THR A 1043 32.78 -37.42 -1.98
N ARG A 1044 31.69 -36.67 -2.20
CA ARG A 1044 30.33 -37.10 -1.84
C ARG A 1044 29.71 -38.12 -2.79
N ALA A 1045 30.09 -38.05 -4.06
CA ALA A 1045 29.62 -38.95 -5.10
C ALA A 1045 30.47 -40.22 -5.22
N ASP A 1046 31.57 -40.33 -4.46
CA ASP A 1046 32.54 -41.44 -4.50
C ASP A 1046 33.18 -41.62 -5.88
N VAL A 1047 33.55 -40.51 -6.51
CA VAL A 1047 34.16 -40.46 -7.85
C VAL A 1047 35.43 -39.61 -7.85
N PRO A 1048 36.39 -39.84 -8.75
CA PRO A 1048 37.57 -38.98 -8.94
C PRO A 1048 37.20 -37.54 -9.35
N TRP A 1049 38.05 -36.56 -9.02
CA TRP A 1049 37.96 -35.17 -9.49
C TRP A 1049 39.28 -34.66 -10.06
#